data_AF-A0A2M7G4H1-F1
#
_entry.id   AF-A0A2M7G4H1-F1
#
_cell.length_a   1.000
_cell.length_b   1.000
_cell.length_c   1.000
_cell.angle_alpha   90.00
_cell.angle_beta   90.00
_cell.angle_gamma   90.00
#
_symmetry.space_group_name_H-M   'P 1'
#
loop_
_entity.id
_entity.type
_entity.pdbx_description
1 polymer ?
#
loop_
_entity_poly.entity_id
_entity_poly.type
_entity_poly.pdbx_seq_one_letter_code
_entity_poly.pdbx_strand_id
1 'polypeptide(L)'
;MNKLERANRVRRQEAGLCRQWSLDDFHQVLRAASVTRAYLVYENGLFRLSHPHLLKPLQSFFELSQDFSSHEGVFIGREEGIDALFFAFVHDTRRGLAQGGLRFAPYTNLAEVLVDGLRLSQGMTRKNALAGLDWGGGKGIMTLPSQFKHPREFQASPERQACFEAYGRFVASLGGVYYTAEDVGTNTQDMAALLTQNRFTTCIPPERGGSGNPSPFTARGVLRAMQAAWLALSGSDNLRGVRVAVQGTGNVGAPLIRALDDLGATVLISELNQASLNEILAERPHLEVISPPDAIFDAEADIFAPCAIGAQVNADTIPRLKVKLVCGAANNILKEPEADAERLRQRSIGFVPDFVCNRMGIVNCADEWQGYLAEDVQLAAERVFPDTLRVFNYAQSRHCTATQAANDLADMAASELHPLMGHRGRRIIDHLIISGWAQGDAKPKTERRFEPIFVPVLDEPPLRLQWEREGFYGGDFPVLAATPYSTAFAPSLADILSSVLLDIKSRALQLHQGVSPRRVLGTEHGGLALQLAVERNSPYTREELGRTEFVSMCRDHYFRNEARVREQLQVSGVGFEPPQWLSPMRDSGSSTVQALYDFLNRSGLVYTQECIAYHSPTSGSVMVASDLKRSKLKVDSRYFYHLVSASGKSADVEIYFLEYLPGVVALGVHPEGAYADWVGQEIQHPIYRHPIPVLASVNLNAEIEWIIPLARKAHERLAREYGLNPQVQLFDAQGLMSAPEFQAFTPQQACENIVERLASRLRQESGQWAVDALYCSRSGVRVIPRYSEQRFVRIEQAVKDLKRAVMENEIRFSSELWKEHVLKILSGLSIWCISRQYWWGNAIPNSEDVFSTWFSMAAWVLQGAGWPDNPKPEAIDEVFVDQELLFRWVVPSLLVGMIVTGQPVFKHIYVHGTLHVQERHLLPSGQGSEQASDEERFQFKRVKRPMKYRLGNIVEPATLVRRFGADALRLGFVLSLESSAPDVVMLSEERLRLARKVLYELNSKLSGFYQLVKASDLPVELLPLDCYLLQKIPDLEKCVSEAYQANQFGLIGKELITASRELVKYINTVIELRRTKSLASALYVVQVVLSAYHQLFSPLCPFLFQKLFSWSRERAVQTSAVFSESDPLYSWEEALLLEREIP
;
A
#
# COMPACT_ATOMS: atom_id res chain seq x y z
N MET A 1 -48.50 -35.27 -19.93
CA MET A 1 -47.45 -35.14 -18.90
C MET A 1 -46.11 -35.15 -19.60
N ASN A 2 -45.49 -33.99 -19.71
CA ASN A 2 -44.32 -33.75 -20.57
C ASN A 2 -43.08 -34.51 -20.02
N LYS A 3 -42.10 -34.91 -20.85
CA LYS A 3 -40.90 -35.65 -20.39
C LYS A 3 -40.18 -34.94 -19.23
N LEU A 4 -40.22 -33.60 -19.23
CA LEU A 4 -39.68 -32.74 -18.19
C LEU A 4 -40.46 -32.82 -16.86
N GLU A 5 -41.80 -32.88 -16.91
CA GLU A 5 -42.63 -33.04 -15.70
C GLU A 5 -42.44 -34.41 -15.05
N ARG A 6 -42.29 -35.47 -15.87
CA ARG A 6 -42.00 -36.82 -15.36
C ARG A 6 -40.62 -36.88 -14.70
N ALA A 7 -39.60 -36.27 -15.30
CA ALA A 7 -38.27 -36.17 -14.72
C ALA A 7 -38.26 -35.35 -13.41
N ASN A 8 -38.96 -34.21 -13.36
CA ASN A 8 -39.08 -33.40 -12.16
C ASN A 8 -39.88 -34.09 -11.05
N ARG A 9 -40.88 -34.90 -11.38
CA ARG A 9 -41.61 -35.72 -10.39
C ARG A 9 -40.71 -36.78 -9.76
N VAL A 10 -39.88 -37.46 -10.56
CA VAL A 10 -38.90 -38.44 -10.07
C VAL A 10 -37.86 -37.76 -9.17
N ARG A 11 -37.29 -36.63 -9.61
CA ARG A 11 -36.35 -35.84 -8.79
C ARG A 11 -36.95 -35.41 -7.46
N ARG A 12 -38.22 -34.97 -7.43
CA ARG A 12 -38.91 -34.59 -6.19
C ARG A 12 -39.08 -35.78 -5.24
N GLN A 13 -39.36 -36.97 -5.77
CA GLN A 13 -39.46 -38.18 -4.96
C GLN A 13 -38.10 -38.59 -4.41
N GLU A 14 -37.05 -38.56 -5.22
CA GLU A 14 -35.67 -38.84 -4.79
C GLU A 14 -35.17 -37.83 -3.75
N ALA A 15 -35.36 -36.52 -3.97
CA ALA A 15 -35.01 -35.48 -3.01
C ALA A 15 -35.81 -35.57 -1.70
N GLY A 16 -37.02 -36.12 -1.75
CA GLY A 16 -37.85 -36.37 -0.58
C GLY A 16 -37.21 -37.32 0.44
N LEU A 17 -36.35 -38.24 -0.02
CA LEU A 17 -35.64 -39.18 0.86
C LEU A 17 -34.69 -38.46 1.83
N CYS A 18 -34.03 -37.38 1.41
CA CYS A 18 -33.15 -36.60 2.29
C CYS A 18 -33.89 -35.99 3.48
N ARG A 19 -35.20 -35.73 3.35
CA ARG A 19 -36.05 -35.23 4.45
C ARG A 19 -36.57 -36.34 5.35
N GLN A 20 -36.61 -37.57 4.83
CA GLN A 20 -37.08 -38.75 5.56
C GLN A 20 -35.96 -39.44 6.33
N TRP A 21 -34.72 -39.38 5.84
CA TRP A 21 -33.56 -39.93 6.53
C TRP A 21 -33.21 -39.12 7.77
N SER A 22 -33.36 -39.76 8.93
CA SER A 22 -32.63 -39.33 10.13
C SER A 22 -31.12 -39.48 9.90
N LEU A 23 -30.33 -38.83 10.75
CA LEU A 23 -28.87 -38.96 10.66
C LEU A 23 -28.41 -40.40 10.88
N ASP A 24 -29.07 -41.12 11.80
CA ASP A 24 -28.79 -42.53 12.09
C ASP A 24 -29.14 -43.43 10.91
N ASP A 25 -30.28 -43.19 10.24
CA ASP A 25 -30.66 -43.94 9.04
C ASP A 25 -29.59 -43.77 7.95
N PHE A 26 -29.15 -42.53 7.71
CA PHE A 26 -28.14 -42.27 6.69
C PHE A 26 -26.76 -42.84 7.08
N HIS A 27 -26.39 -42.75 8.36
CA HIS A 27 -25.19 -43.38 8.88
C HIS A 27 -25.22 -44.91 8.71
N GLN A 28 -26.36 -45.56 8.98
CA GLN A 28 -26.57 -46.99 8.74
C GLN A 28 -26.54 -47.33 7.25
N VAL A 29 -27.12 -46.51 6.39
CA VAL A 29 -27.08 -46.67 4.93
C VAL A 29 -25.63 -46.67 4.42
N LEU A 30 -24.78 -45.74 4.89
CA LEU A 30 -23.35 -45.72 4.58
C LEU A 30 -22.60 -46.91 5.17
N ARG A 31 -22.94 -47.34 6.38
CA ARG A 31 -22.35 -48.49 7.06
C ARG A 31 -22.66 -49.79 6.34
N ALA A 32 -23.91 -50.02 5.96
CA ALA A 32 -24.36 -51.21 5.24
C ALA A 32 -23.72 -51.32 3.84
N ALA A 33 -23.41 -50.18 3.22
CA ALA A 33 -22.69 -50.13 1.94
C ALA A 33 -21.15 -50.17 2.09
N SER A 34 -20.61 -50.28 3.32
CA SER A 34 -19.17 -50.21 3.61
C SER A 34 -18.49 -48.93 3.09
N VAL A 35 -19.24 -47.84 2.97
CA VAL A 35 -18.74 -46.55 2.46
C VAL A 35 -18.24 -45.72 3.64
N THR A 36 -16.95 -45.41 3.68
CA THR A 36 -16.34 -44.52 4.69
C THR A 36 -16.16 -43.10 4.19
N ARG A 37 -16.10 -42.90 2.86
CA ARG A 37 -15.91 -41.60 2.21
C ARG A 37 -16.76 -41.51 0.96
N ALA A 38 -17.36 -40.36 0.71
CA ALA A 38 -18.17 -40.11 -0.47
C ALA A 38 -18.07 -38.66 -0.91
N TYR A 39 -18.31 -38.38 -2.20
CA TYR A 39 -18.36 -37.01 -2.71
C TYR A 39 -19.46 -36.80 -3.75
N LEU A 40 -19.91 -35.55 -3.83
CA LEU A 40 -20.67 -34.97 -4.92
C LEU A 40 -19.88 -33.77 -5.44
N VAL A 41 -19.29 -33.86 -6.63
CA VAL A 41 -18.52 -32.77 -7.24
C VAL A 41 -19.30 -32.21 -8.41
N TYR A 42 -19.44 -30.88 -8.47
CA TYR A 42 -20.13 -30.20 -9.56
C TYR A 42 -19.11 -29.60 -10.53
N GLU A 43 -19.31 -29.82 -11.83
CA GLU A 43 -18.45 -29.29 -12.88
C GLU A 43 -19.22 -29.16 -14.18
N ASN A 44 -19.08 -28.03 -14.88
CA ASN A 44 -19.66 -27.81 -16.21
C ASN A 44 -21.16 -28.14 -16.30
N GLY A 45 -21.93 -27.83 -15.24
CA GLY A 45 -23.37 -28.10 -15.20
C GLY A 45 -23.76 -29.52 -14.80
N LEU A 46 -22.81 -30.38 -14.44
CA LEU A 46 -23.03 -31.80 -14.17
C LEU A 46 -22.47 -32.22 -12.80
N PHE A 47 -23.18 -33.14 -12.14
CA PHE A 47 -22.70 -33.80 -10.93
C PHE A 47 -21.93 -35.07 -11.24
N ARG A 48 -20.76 -35.19 -10.61
CA ARG A 48 -19.98 -36.43 -10.51
C ARG A 48 -20.11 -37.00 -9.10
N LEU A 49 -20.66 -38.21 -9.01
CA LEU A 49 -20.93 -38.90 -7.75
C LEU A 49 -19.92 -40.03 -7.56
N SER A 50 -19.34 -40.15 -6.36
CA SER A 50 -18.47 -41.28 -6.03
C SER A 50 -19.24 -42.60 -5.96
N HIS A 51 -20.47 -42.56 -5.44
CA HIS A 51 -21.37 -43.70 -5.24
C HIS A 51 -22.76 -43.39 -5.83
N PRO A 52 -22.96 -43.51 -7.15
CA PRO A 52 -24.16 -43.01 -7.82
C PRO A 52 -25.47 -43.59 -7.29
N HIS A 53 -25.51 -44.89 -6.97
CA HIS A 53 -26.71 -45.56 -6.44
C HIS A 53 -27.12 -45.05 -5.05
N LEU A 54 -26.16 -44.58 -4.26
CA LEU A 54 -26.37 -44.10 -2.90
C LEU A 54 -26.66 -42.59 -2.85
N LEU A 55 -25.92 -41.82 -3.65
CA LEU A 55 -25.91 -40.36 -3.59
C LEU A 55 -26.92 -39.70 -4.55
N LYS A 56 -27.65 -40.49 -5.36
CA LYS A 56 -28.67 -39.96 -6.27
C LYS A 56 -29.72 -39.08 -5.57
N PRO A 57 -30.23 -39.45 -4.38
CA PRO A 57 -31.15 -38.58 -3.63
C PRO A 57 -30.55 -37.21 -3.29
N LEU A 58 -29.27 -37.16 -2.93
CA LEU A 58 -28.56 -35.91 -2.60
C LEU A 58 -28.35 -35.06 -3.86
N GLN A 59 -27.98 -35.67 -4.99
CA GLN A 59 -27.93 -34.98 -6.28
C GLN A 59 -29.29 -34.33 -6.61
N SER A 60 -30.37 -35.11 -6.55
CA SER A 60 -31.73 -34.63 -6.83
C SER A 60 -32.18 -33.55 -5.85
N PHE A 61 -31.73 -33.62 -4.59
CA PHE A 61 -31.94 -32.57 -3.60
C PHE A 61 -31.22 -31.26 -3.99
N PHE A 62 -29.95 -31.33 -4.39
CA PHE A 62 -29.20 -30.15 -4.85
C PHE A 62 -29.76 -29.55 -6.13
N GLU A 63 -30.12 -30.36 -7.12
CA GLU A 63 -30.74 -29.89 -8.38
C GLU A 63 -32.09 -29.16 -8.17
N LEU A 64 -32.75 -29.38 -7.03
CA LEU A 64 -34.03 -28.75 -6.67
C LEU A 64 -33.90 -27.68 -5.59
N SER A 65 -32.73 -27.55 -4.96
CA SER A 65 -32.53 -26.62 -3.85
C SER A 65 -32.14 -25.24 -4.38
N GLN A 66 -32.79 -24.20 -3.85
CA GLN A 66 -32.40 -22.81 -4.09
C GLN A 66 -31.07 -22.43 -3.40
N ASP A 67 -30.64 -23.24 -2.43
CA ASP A 67 -29.43 -23.00 -1.63
C ASP A 67 -28.18 -23.55 -2.31
N PHE A 68 -28.33 -24.41 -3.33
CA PHE A 68 -27.21 -24.90 -4.13
C PHE A 68 -26.83 -23.84 -5.17
N SER A 69 -25.59 -23.36 -5.10
CA SER A 69 -25.08 -22.26 -5.92
C SER A 69 -23.82 -22.69 -6.67
N SER A 70 -23.91 -23.82 -7.38
CA SER A 70 -22.78 -24.40 -8.13
C SER A 70 -21.57 -24.75 -7.26
N HIS A 71 -21.81 -25.19 -6.02
CA HIS A 71 -20.76 -25.61 -5.09
C HIS A 71 -19.81 -26.62 -5.74
N GLU A 72 -18.51 -26.32 -5.76
CA GLU A 72 -17.51 -27.15 -6.42
C GLU A 72 -17.45 -28.58 -5.88
N GLY A 73 -17.72 -28.79 -4.59
CA GLY A 73 -17.79 -30.14 -4.04
C GLY A 73 -18.39 -30.24 -2.63
N VAL A 74 -19.09 -31.34 -2.38
CA VAL A 74 -19.54 -31.76 -1.05
C VAL A 74 -18.92 -33.12 -0.74
N PHE A 75 -18.14 -33.18 0.33
CA PHE A 75 -17.43 -34.37 0.77
C PHE A 75 -18.06 -34.89 2.07
N ILE A 76 -18.25 -36.21 2.16
CA ILE A 76 -18.90 -36.90 3.27
C ILE A 76 -17.92 -37.95 3.80
N GLY A 77 -17.81 -38.05 5.12
CA GLY A 77 -16.98 -39.03 5.81
C GLY A 77 -17.69 -39.68 6.99
N ARG A 78 -17.27 -40.90 7.32
CA ARG A 78 -17.51 -41.57 8.60
C ARG A 78 -16.28 -42.36 9.02
N GLU A 79 -16.14 -42.62 10.30
CA GLU A 79 -15.09 -43.49 10.84
C GLU A 79 -15.72 -44.61 11.69
N GLU A 80 -15.17 -45.82 11.61
CA GLU A 80 -15.67 -46.93 12.41
C GLU A 80 -15.38 -46.70 13.90
N GLY A 81 -16.40 -46.91 14.75
CA GLY A 81 -16.30 -46.61 16.19
C GLY A 81 -16.62 -45.15 16.57
N ILE A 82 -16.85 -44.26 15.60
CA ILE A 82 -17.28 -42.88 15.84
C ILE A 82 -18.73 -42.70 15.38
N ASP A 83 -19.62 -42.36 16.30
CA ASP A 83 -21.05 -42.11 16.00
C ASP A 83 -21.29 -40.66 15.56
N ALA A 84 -20.62 -40.25 14.49
CA ALA A 84 -20.78 -38.93 13.88
C ALA A 84 -20.48 -38.97 12.38
N LEU A 85 -21.28 -38.23 11.60
CA LEU A 85 -21.05 -37.98 10.19
C LEU A 85 -20.24 -36.68 10.01
N PHE A 86 -19.31 -36.72 9.06
CA PHE A 86 -18.44 -35.61 8.71
C PHE A 86 -18.81 -35.05 7.34
N PHE A 87 -18.93 -33.74 7.23
CA PHE A 87 -19.19 -33.06 5.97
C PHE A 87 -18.22 -31.91 5.77
N ALA A 88 -17.72 -31.76 4.55
CA ALA A 88 -17.03 -30.56 4.08
C ALA A 88 -17.68 -30.05 2.79
N PHE A 89 -18.21 -28.84 2.84
CA PHE A 89 -18.82 -28.14 1.73
C PHE A 89 -17.82 -27.14 1.16
N VAL A 90 -17.51 -27.24 -0.13
CA VAL A 90 -16.63 -26.33 -0.86
C VAL A 90 -17.49 -25.61 -1.88
N HIS A 91 -17.71 -24.31 -1.68
CA HIS A 91 -18.55 -23.51 -2.57
C HIS A 91 -17.76 -23.05 -3.80
N ASP A 92 -16.69 -22.29 -3.58
CA ASP A 92 -15.93 -21.64 -4.66
C ASP A 92 -14.46 -21.47 -4.24
N THR A 93 -13.53 -21.94 -5.08
CA THR A 93 -12.08 -21.86 -4.86
C THR A 93 -11.35 -20.92 -5.83
N ARG A 94 -12.07 -20.11 -6.61
CA ARG A 94 -11.46 -19.12 -7.54
C ARG A 94 -10.57 -18.13 -6.82
N ARG A 95 -11.00 -17.62 -5.66
CA ARG A 95 -10.25 -16.71 -4.79
C ARG A 95 -9.19 -17.37 -3.92
N GLY A 96 -9.06 -18.69 -3.93
CA GLY A 96 -8.09 -19.43 -3.10
C GLY A 96 -8.65 -20.76 -2.61
N LEU A 97 -7.95 -21.42 -1.69
CA LEU A 97 -8.48 -22.63 -1.06
C LEU A 97 -9.74 -22.31 -0.24
N ALA A 98 -10.61 -23.28 0.01
CA ALA A 98 -11.84 -23.02 0.74
C ALA A 98 -11.58 -22.93 2.24
N GLN A 99 -12.05 -21.88 2.90
CA GLN A 99 -11.92 -21.71 4.35
C GLN A 99 -13.28 -21.51 5.00
N GLY A 100 -13.47 -22.10 6.18
CA GLY A 100 -14.60 -21.83 7.05
C GLY A 100 -14.53 -22.62 8.36
N GLY A 101 -15.43 -22.32 9.29
CA GLY A 101 -15.47 -23.02 10.58
C GLY A 101 -16.15 -24.40 10.53
N LEU A 102 -15.84 -25.25 11.52
CA LEU A 102 -16.50 -26.54 11.77
C LEU A 102 -17.67 -26.37 12.73
N ARG A 103 -18.90 -26.54 12.23
CA ARG A 103 -20.09 -26.55 13.07
C ARG A 103 -20.28 -27.93 13.72
N PHE A 104 -20.49 -27.93 15.03
CA PHE A 104 -20.83 -29.13 15.80
C PHE A 104 -22.19 -28.96 16.46
N ALA A 105 -23.24 -29.47 15.83
CA ALA A 105 -24.63 -29.17 16.21
C ALA A 105 -25.56 -30.38 15.99
N PRO A 106 -26.70 -30.45 16.70
CA PRO A 106 -27.75 -31.42 16.40
C PRO A 106 -28.55 -31.01 15.15
N TYR A 107 -28.98 -32.00 14.37
CA TYR A 107 -29.91 -31.83 13.25
C TYR A 107 -30.94 -32.94 13.25
N THR A 108 -32.14 -32.65 12.77
CA THR A 108 -33.28 -33.58 12.80
C THR A 108 -33.18 -34.63 11.69
N ASN A 109 -32.69 -34.21 10.51
CA ASN A 109 -32.62 -35.03 9.32
C ASN A 109 -31.46 -34.57 8.41
N LEU A 110 -31.16 -35.38 7.39
CA LEU A 110 -30.07 -35.09 6.45
C LEU A 110 -30.30 -33.78 5.67
N ALA A 111 -31.55 -33.47 5.28
CA ALA A 111 -31.84 -32.27 4.51
C ALA A 111 -31.47 -30.97 5.26
N GLU A 112 -31.64 -30.93 6.58
CA GLU A 112 -31.22 -29.78 7.39
C GLU A 112 -29.69 -29.57 7.36
N VAL A 113 -28.91 -30.65 7.46
CA VAL A 113 -27.43 -30.60 7.35
C VAL A 113 -26.99 -30.06 5.99
N LEU A 114 -27.63 -30.55 4.92
CA LEU A 114 -27.31 -30.16 3.55
C LEU A 114 -27.64 -28.69 3.30
N VAL A 115 -28.81 -28.22 3.73
CA VAL A 115 -29.21 -26.81 3.57
C VAL A 115 -28.28 -25.89 4.36
N ASP A 116 -27.98 -26.24 5.60
CA ASP A 116 -27.11 -25.42 6.45
C ASP A 116 -25.69 -25.36 5.87
N GLY A 117 -25.13 -26.50 5.45
CA GLY A 117 -23.81 -26.58 4.83
C GLY A 117 -23.69 -25.75 3.55
N LEU A 118 -24.67 -25.84 2.65
CA LEU A 118 -24.68 -25.08 1.39
C LEU A 118 -24.72 -23.57 1.64
N ARG A 119 -25.64 -23.11 2.50
CA ARG A 119 -25.79 -21.68 2.82
C ARG A 119 -24.54 -21.12 3.49
N LEU A 120 -24.01 -21.83 4.49
CA LEU A 120 -22.85 -21.37 5.25
C LEU A 120 -21.60 -21.30 4.38
N SER A 121 -21.34 -22.29 3.51
CA SER A 121 -20.14 -22.25 2.64
C SER A 121 -20.24 -21.13 1.59
N GLN A 122 -21.44 -20.86 1.07
CA GLN A 122 -21.68 -19.70 0.19
C GLN A 122 -21.46 -18.38 0.94
N GLY A 123 -21.98 -18.28 2.17
CA GLY A 123 -21.73 -17.14 3.05
C GLY A 123 -20.23 -16.91 3.30
N MET A 124 -19.43 -17.98 3.44
CA MET A 124 -17.98 -17.84 3.59
C MET A 124 -17.29 -17.33 2.32
N THR A 125 -17.74 -17.71 1.12
CA THR A 125 -17.23 -17.12 -0.14
C THR A 125 -17.43 -15.61 -0.13
N ARG A 126 -18.65 -15.14 0.16
CA ARG A 126 -18.98 -13.71 0.19
C ARG A 126 -18.21 -12.97 1.30
N LYS A 127 -18.15 -13.56 2.50
CA LYS A 127 -17.46 -12.99 3.65
C LYS A 127 -15.95 -12.84 3.38
N ASN A 128 -15.30 -13.87 2.84
CA ASN A 128 -13.87 -13.82 2.47
C ASN A 128 -13.59 -12.81 1.37
N ALA A 129 -14.40 -12.82 0.31
CA ALA A 129 -14.24 -11.90 -0.81
C ALA A 129 -14.40 -10.44 -0.39
N LEU A 130 -15.45 -10.11 0.38
CA LEU A 130 -15.70 -8.75 0.84
C LEU A 130 -14.67 -8.28 1.87
N ALA A 131 -14.13 -9.19 2.70
CA ALA A 131 -13.00 -8.90 3.59
C ALA A 131 -11.69 -8.62 2.83
N GLY A 132 -11.66 -8.84 1.51
CA GLY A 132 -10.46 -8.71 0.68
C GLY A 132 -9.46 -9.83 0.93
N LEU A 133 -9.93 -11.00 1.38
CA LEU A 133 -9.11 -12.17 1.63
C LEU A 133 -8.97 -13.01 0.36
N ASP A 134 -7.78 -13.57 0.18
CA ASP A 134 -7.45 -14.50 -0.91
C ASP A 134 -7.84 -15.95 -0.52
N TRP A 135 -9.06 -16.11 -0.03
CA TRP A 135 -9.67 -17.38 0.37
C TRP A 135 -11.00 -17.60 -0.35
N GLY A 136 -11.25 -18.84 -0.74
CA GLY A 136 -12.54 -19.34 -1.18
C GLY A 136 -13.48 -19.62 -0.01
N GLY A 137 -14.70 -20.07 -0.31
CA GLY A 137 -15.70 -20.39 0.71
C GLY A 137 -15.81 -21.88 1.00
N GLY A 138 -15.62 -22.26 2.26
CA GLY A 138 -15.80 -23.62 2.74
C GLY A 138 -16.65 -23.69 3.99
N LYS A 139 -17.16 -24.88 4.31
CA LYS A 139 -17.79 -25.12 5.62
C LYS A 139 -17.68 -26.58 6.04
N GLY A 140 -17.37 -26.80 7.32
CA GLY A 140 -17.38 -28.10 7.95
C GLY A 140 -18.64 -28.28 8.79
N ILE A 141 -19.23 -29.47 8.74
CA ILE A 141 -20.27 -29.88 9.68
C ILE A 141 -19.92 -31.26 10.22
N MET A 142 -19.91 -31.38 11.55
CA MET A 142 -19.88 -32.65 12.26
C MET A 142 -21.19 -32.79 13.03
N THR A 143 -21.92 -33.87 12.78
CA THR A 143 -23.19 -34.13 13.47
C THR A 143 -22.93 -34.52 14.92
N LEU A 144 -23.77 -34.04 15.83
CA LEU A 144 -23.75 -34.51 17.21
C LEU A 144 -24.16 -36.00 17.28
N PRO A 145 -23.47 -36.86 18.05
CA PRO A 145 -23.90 -38.24 18.25
C PRO A 145 -25.33 -38.32 18.80
N SER A 146 -26.08 -39.31 18.32
CA SER A 146 -27.53 -39.45 18.53
C SER A 146 -27.96 -39.48 20.01
N GLN A 147 -27.07 -39.94 20.89
CA GLN A 147 -27.29 -40.00 22.32
C GLN A 147 -27.30 -38.64 23.05
N PHE A 148 -26.79 -37.56 22.43
CA PHE A 148 -26.69 -36.24 23.04
C PHE A 148 -27.66 -35.25 22.39
N LYS A 149 -28.25 -34.37 23.20
CA LYS A 149 -29.18 -33.33 22.70
C LYS A 149 -28.53 -31.97 22.53
N HIS A 150 -27.42 -31.72 23.22
CA HIS A 150 -26.69 -30.46 23.14
C HIS A 150 -25.17 -30.67 23.21
N PRO A 151 -24.34 -29.95 22.44
CA PRO A 151 -22.87 -30.09 22.45
C PRO A 151 -22.22 -29.92 23.84
N ARG A 152 -22.87 -29.18 24.74
CA ARG A 152 -22.41 -29.01 26.14
C ARG A 152 -22.46 -30.30 26.96
N GLU A 153 -23.36 -31.22 26.63
CA GLU A 153 -23.49 -32.53 27.31
C GLU A 153 -22.29 -33.44 27.02
N PHE A 154 -21.51 -33.11 25.98
CA PHE A 154 -20.36 -33.88 25.52
C PHE A 154 -19.01 -33.24 25.93
N GLN A 155 -19.02 -32.16 26.73
CA GLN A 155 -17.80 -31.46 27.12
C GLN A 155 -16.88 -32.33 28.00
N ALA A 156 -15.57 -32.23 27.74
CA ALA A 156 -14.50 -32.88 28.51
C ALA A 156 -14.50 -34.43 28.54
N SER A 157 -15.08 -35.10 27.53
CA SER A 157 -14.97 -36.56 27.38
C SER A 157 -13.84 -36.99 26.41
N PRO A 158 -13.15 -38.12 26.65
CA PRO A 158 -12.21 -38.70 25.68
C PRO A 158 -12.86 -39.02 24.32
N GLU A 159 -14.14 -39.38 24.34
CA GLU A 159 -14.95 -39.65 23.15
C GLU A 159 -15.07 -38.42 22.25
N ARG A 160 -15.19 -37.23 22.85
CA ARG A 160 -15.23 -35.99 22.10
C ARG A 160 -13.91 -35.71 21.41
N GLN A 161 -12.79 -35.85 22.12
CA GLN A 161 -11.48 -35.71 21.51
C GLN A 161 -11.30 -36.68 20.32
N ALA A 162 -11.69 -37.94 20.47
CA ALA A 162 -11.64 -38.93 19.39
C ALA A 162 -12.47 -38.52 18.15
N CYS A 163 -13.65 -37.90 18.35
CA CYS A 163 -14.46 -37.38 17.24
C CYS A 163 -13.73 -36.28 16.46
N PHE A 164 -13.11 -35.32 17.15
CA PHE A 164 -12.37 -34.24 16.49
C PHE A 164 -11.08 -34.73 15.84
N GLU A 165 -10.39 -35.72 16.42
CA GLU A 165 -9.26 -36.37 15.75
C GLU A 165 -9.71 -37.10 14.46
N ALA A 166 -10.84 -37.81 14.50
CA ALA A 166 -11.42 -38.47 13.33
C ALA A 166 -11.81 -37.48 12.23
N TYR A 167 -12.45 -36.36 12.59
CA TYR A 167 -12.72 -35.27 11.65
C TYR A 167 -11.41 -34.65 11.10
N GLY A 168 -10.37 -34.58 11.93
CA GLY A 168 -9.04 -34.11 11.52
C GLY A 168 -8.43 -35.00 10.44
N ARG A 169 -8.50 -36.33 10.60
CA ARG A 169 -8.10 -37.30 9.57
C ARG A 169 -8.94 -37.14 8.29
N PHE A 170 -10.24 -36.89 8.43
CA PHE A 170 -11.12 -36.60 7.29
C PHE A 170 -10.66 -35.36 6.53
N VAL A 171 -10.43 -34.23 7.21
CA VAL A 171 -9.93 -32.98 6.59
C VAL A 171 -8.55 -33.17 5.97
N ALA A 172 -7.62 -33.86 6.66
CA ALA A 172 -6.30 -34.18 6.11
C ALA A 172 -6.41 -34.92 4.77
N SER A 173 -7.36 -35.85 4.67
CA SER A 173 -7.58 -36.65 3.48
C SER A 173 -8.08 -35.85 2.28
N LEU A 174 -8.60 -34.63 2.48
CA LEU A 174 -9.06 -33.73 1.41
C LEU A 174 -7.90 -32.95 0.75
N GLY A 175 -6.65 -33.20 1.14
CA GLY A 175 -5.46 -32.67 0.44
C GLY A 175 -5.31 -31.15 0.48
N GLY A 176 -6.00 -30.48 1.42
CA GLY A 176 -5.93 -29.04 1.61
C GLY A 176 -6.86 -28.22 0.72
N VAL A 177 -7.88 -28.82 0.10
CA VAL A 177 -8.93 -28.02 -0.57
C VAL A 177 -9.78 -27.24 0.44
N TYR A 178 -9.94 -27.76 1.66
CA TYR A 178 -10.73 -27.16 2.74
C TYR A 178 -9.88 -26.98 3.99
N TYR A 179 -9.93 -25.77 4.56
CA TYR A 179 -9.32 -25.37 5.83
C TYR A 179 -10.41 -25.07 6.84
N THR A 180 -10.30 -25.71 8.01
CA THR A 180 -11.30 -25.61 9.07
C THR A 180 -10.88 -24.64 10.18
N ALA A 181 -11.86 -24.12 10.91
CA ALA A 181 -11.68 -23.22 12.05
C ALA A 181 -12.76 -23.46 13.13
N GLU A 182 -12.74 -22.67 14.20
CA GLU A 182 -13.79 -22.66 15.22
C GLU A 182 -15.12 -22.14 14.66
N ASP A 183 -16.23 -22.76 15.06
CA ASP A 183 -17.62 -22.30 14.89
C ASP A 183 -18.51 -22.80 16.04
N VAL A 184 -19.81 -22.50 15.98
CA VAL A 184 -20.84 -22.96 16.92
C VAL A 184 -20.68 -24.44 17.28
N GLY A 185 -20.57 -24.70 18.58
CA GLY A 185 -20.41 -26.03 19.17
C GLY A 185 -18.96 -26.51 19.28
N THR A 186 -18.00 -25.73 18.80
CA THR A 186 -16.57 -26.00 18.91
C THR A 186 -15.85 -24.94 19.74
N ASN A 187 -14.60 -25.21 20.12
CA ASN A 187 -13.70 -24.33 20.86
C ASN A 187 -12.24 -24.59 20.45
N THR A 188 -11.31 -23.78 20.95
CA THR A 188 -9.89 -23.86 20.60
C THR A 188 -9.22 -25.19 20.97
N GLN A 189 -9.64 -25.90 22.03
CA GLN A 189 -9.11 -27.24 22.35
C GLN A 189 -9.49 -28.28 21.30
N ASP A 190 -10.62 -28.09 20.62
CA ASP A 190 -11.07 -28.96 19.55
C ASP A 190 -10.23 -28.76 18.30
N MET A 191 -9.87 -27.50 18.03
CA MET A 191 -8.95 -27.14 16.96
C MET A 191 -7.56 -27.72 17.24
N ALA A 192 -7.14 -27.74 18.51
CA ALA A 192 -5.92 -28.42 18.93
C ALA A 192 -5.99 -29.95 18.71
N ALA A 193 -7.13 -30.60 18.94
CA ALA A 193 -7.31 -32.02 18.64
C ALA A 193 -7.26 -32.30 17.12
N LEU A 194 -7.95 -31.49 16.32
CA LEU A 194 -7.90 -31.53 14.86
C LEU A 194 -6.46 -31.41 14.34
N LEU A 195 -5.71 -30.44 14.86
CA LEU A 195 -4.33 -30.15 14.45
C LEU A 195 -3.40 -31.36 14.64
N THR A 196 -3.66 -32.22 15.62
CA THR A 196 -2.84 -33.45 15.81
C THR A 196 -2.90 -34.39 14.61
N GLN A 197 -3.97 -34.31 13.80
CA GLN A 197 -4.21 -35.19 12.66
C GLN A 197 -4.10 -34.46 11.31
N ASN A 198 -4.06 -33.13 11.28
CA ASN A 198 -4.04 -32.35 10.04
C ASN A 198 -3.39 -30.96 10.18
N ARG A 199 -2.84 -30.42 9.08
CA ARG A 199 -2.25 -29.07 9.00
C ARG A 199 -3.21 -28.00 8.42
N PHE A 200 -4.46 -28.36 8.17
CA PHE A 200 -5.47 -27.54 7.50
C PHE A 200 -6.51 -27.02 8.50
N THR A 201 -6.04 -26.58 9.68
CA THR A 201 -6.86 -26.11 10.80
C THR A 201 -6.30 -24.77 11.29
N THR A 202 -7.19 -23.85 11.65
CA THR A 202 -6.89 -22.51 12.21
C THR A 202 -7.69 -22.31 13.51
N CYS A 203 -7.54 -21.16 14.19
CA CYS A 203 -8.01 -20.94 15.57
C CYS A 203 -7.31 -21.86 16.57
N ILE A 204 -6.03 -22.15 16.33
CA ILE A 204 -5.23 -22.93 17.26
C ILE A 204 -5.05 -22.13 18.56
N PRO A 205 -5.05 -22.77 19.75
CA PRO A 205 -4.87 -22.04 21.01
C PRO A 205 -3.57 -21.21 21.03
N PRO A 206 -3.55 -20.01 21.65
CA PRO A 206 -2.36 -19.16 21.70
C PRO A 206 -1.14 -19.86 22.32
N GLU A 207 -1.35 -20.73 23.32
CA GLU A 207 -0.29 -21.53 23.94
C GLU A 207 0.39 -22.52 22.97
N ARG A 208 -0.20 -22.77 21.80
CA ARG A 208 0.37 -23.58 20.70
C ARG A 208 0.76 -22.74 19.47
N GLY A 209 0.81 -21.41 19.62
CA GLY A 209 1.21 -20.48 18.56
C GLY A 209 0.12 -20.11 17.56
N GLY A 210 -1.15 -20.34 17.89
CA GLY A 210 -2.29 -19.96 17.05
C GLY A 210 -2.97 -18.65 17.45
N SER A 211 -4.00 -18.28 16.68
CA SER A 211 -4.71 -17.00 16.83
C SER A 211 -5.76 -16.99 17.94
N GLY A 212 -6.09 -18.15 18.52
CA GLY A 212 -7.09 -18.27 19.58
C GLY A 212 -8.49 -17.79 19.20
N ASN A 213 -9.23 -17.31 20.19
CA ASN A 213 -10.62 -16.88 20.04
C ASN A 213 -10.72 -15.52 19.32
N PRO A 214 -11.37 -15.44 18.14
CA PRO A 214 -11.42 -14.22 17.34
C PRO A 214 -12.47 -13.19 17.78
N SER A 215 -13.20 -13.46 18.87
CA SER A 215 -14.36 -12.65 19.28
C SER A 215 -14.03 -11.17 19.63
N PRO A 216 -12.90 -10.84 20.30
CA PRO A 216 -12.54 -9.45 20.59
C PRO A 216 -12.35 -8.60 19.32
N PHE A 217 -11.68 -9.15 18.30
CA PHE A 217 -11.50 -8.48 17.01
C PHE A 217 -12.82 -8.30 16.28
N THR A 218 -13.74 -9.27 16.43
CA THR A 218 -15.10 -9.18 15.87
C THR A 218 -15.89 -8.03 16.48
N ALA A 219 -15.78 -7.83 17.80
CA ALA A 219 -16.43 -6.69 18.46
C ALA A 219 -15.86 -5.36 17.94
N ARG A 220 -14.54 -5.28 17.74
CA ARG A 220 -13.90 -4.10 17.14
C ARG A 220 -14.40 -3.85 15.70
N GLY A 221 -14.51 -4.89 14.88
CA GLY A 221 -15.06 -4.78 13.52
C GLY A 221 -16.50 -4.24 13.53
N VAL A 222 -17.36 -4.76 14.41
CA VAL A 222 -18.74 -4.29 14.56
C VAL A 222 -18.80 -2.83 15.01
N LEU A 223 -17.94 -2.41 15.94
CA LEU A 223 -17.82 -1.01 16.34
C LEU A 223 -17.46 -0.10 15.16
N ARG A 224 -16.46 -0.48 14.35
CA ARG A 224 -16.05 0.30 13.18
C ARG A 224 -17.12 0.36 12.10
N ALA A 225 -17.87 -0.74 11.89
CA ALA A 225 -19.04 -0.75 11.02
C ALA A 225 -20.14 0.20 11.53
N MET A 226 -20.38 0.19 12.84
CA MET A 226 -21.38 1.05 13.49
C MET A 226 -21.02 2.52 13.31
N GLN A 227 -19.76 2.91 13.52
CA GLN A 227 -19.30 4.29 13.30
C GLN A 227 -19.41 4.73 11.84
N ALA A 228 -19.08 3.85 10.89
CA ALA A 228 -19.21 4.14 9.46
C ALA A 228 -20.68 4.31 9.02
N ALA A 229 -21.55 3.41 9.45
CA ALA A 229 -22.98 3.50 9.16
C ALA A 229 -23.61 4.73 9.84
N TRP A 230 -23.17 5.05 11.06
CA TRP A 230 -23.59 6.28 11.75
C TRP A 230 -23.13 7.54 11.02
N LEU A 231 -21.91 7.58 10.49
CA LEU A 231 -21.43 8.66 9.64
C LEU A 231 -22.29 8.83 8.39
N ALA A 232 -22.63 7.73 7.71
CA ALA A 232 -23.49 7.75 6.52
C ALA A 232 -24.91 8.28 6.81
N LEU A 233 -25.43 8.07 8.01
CA LEU A 233 -26.79 8.47 8.40
C LEU A 233 -26.86 9.85 9.08
N SER A 234 -25.87 10.20 9.89
CA SER A 234 -25.89 11.38 10.77
C SER A 234 -24.90 12.48 10.36
N GLY A 235 -23.92 12.18 9.51
CA GLY A 235 -22.83 13.08 9.15
C GLY A 235 -21.66 13.11 10.14
N SER A 236 -21.68 12.30 11.21
CA SER A 236 -20.58 12.15 12.17
C SER A 236 -20.33 10.67 12.51
N ASP A 237 -19.07 10.28 12.70
CA ASP A 237 -18.66 8.95 13.16
C ASP A 237 -18.52 8.85 14.69
N ASN A 238 -18.81 9.94 15.41
CA ASN A 238 -18.76 10.03 16.86
C ASN A 238 -19.99 9.38 17.50
N LEU A 239 -19.76 8.41 18.40
CA LEU A 239 -20.81 7.69 19.13
C LEU A 239 -21.06 8.23 20.54
N ARG A 240 -20.36 9.30 20.96
CA ARG A 240 -20.56 9.89 22.29
C ARG A 240 -22.00 10.41 22.42
N GLY A 241 -22.70 9.95 23.45
CA GLY A 241 -24.10 10.30 23.72
C GLY A 241 -25.13 9.58 22.83
N VAL A 242 -24.68 8.74 21.89
CA VAL A 242 -25.58 7.92 21.06
C VAL A 242 -26.12 6.78 21.91
N ARG A 243 -27.44 6.53 21.85
CA ARG A 243 -28.08 5.45 22.61
C ARG A 243 -28.00 4.14 21.83
N VAL A 244 -27.34 3.11 22.36
CA VAL A 244 -27.13 1.82 21.69
C VAL A 244 -27.76 0.70 22.50
N ALA A 245 -28.77 0.03 21.93
CA ALA A 245 -29.42 -1.13 22.51
C ALA A 245 -28.73 -2.42 22.04
N VAL A 246 -27.96 -3.07 22.93
CA VAL A 246 -27.20 -4.29 22.65
C VAL A 246 -27.95 -5.51 23.19
N GLN A 247 -28.28 -6.45 22.30
CA GLN A 247 -28.93 -7.72 22.67
C GLN A 247 -27.87 -8.82 22.75
N GLY A 248 -27.55 -9.26 23.97
CA GLY A 248 -26.59 -10.32 24.27
C GLY A 248 -25.23 -9.82 24.74
N THR A 249 -24.72 -10.44 25.81
CA THR A 249 -23.45 -10.15 26.48
C THR A 249 -22.45 -11.30 26.30
N GLY A 250 -22.56 -12.05 25.21
CA GLY A 250 -21.65 -13.18 24.90
C GLY A 250 -20.26 -12.72 24.46
N ASN A 251 -19.50 -13.63 23.83
CA ASN A 251 -18.09 -13.43 23.46
C ASN A 251 -17.80 -12.16 22.63
N VAL A 252 -18.77 -11.71 21.82
CA VAL A 252 -18.67 -10.48 21.03
C VAL A 252 -19.43 -9.31 21.67
N GLY A 253 -20.58 -9.58 22.29
CA GLY A 253 -21.42 -8.56 22.91
C GLY A 253 -20.73 -7.86 24.08
N ALA A 254 -20.10 -8.61 24.99
CA ALA A 254 -19.43 -8.02 26.14
C ALA A 254 -18.27 -7.07 25.76
N PRO A 255 -17.32 -7.45 24.87
CA PRO A 255 -16.31 -6.49 24.40
C PRO A 255 -16.88 -5.29 23.64
N LEU A 256 -17.98 -5.47 22.89
CA LEU A 256 -18.65 -4.36 22.20
C LEU A 256 -19.26 -3.37 23.19
N ILE A 257 -19.94 -3.85 24.23
CA ILE A 257 -20.53 -3.03 25.30
C ILE A 257 -19.44 -2.18 25.97
N ARG A 258 -18.32 -2.80 26.35
CA ARG A 258 -17.17 -2.09 26.96
C ARG A 258 -16.64 -1.00 26.03
N ALA A 259 -16.44 -1.32 24.75
CA ALA A 259 -15.89 -0.36 23.80
C ALA A 259 -16.85 0.81 23.49
N LEU A 260 -18.16 0.57 23.48
CA LEU A 260 -19.17 1.62 23.32
C LEU A 260 -19.21 2.53 24.55
N ASP A 261 -19.16 1.95 25.74
CA ASP A 261 -19.14 2.69 27.00
C ASP A 261 -17.87 3.55 27.14
N ASP A 262 -16.71 3.02 26.74
CA ASP A 262 -15.44 3.76 26.72
C ASP A 262 -15.46 4.97 25.75
N LEU A 263 -16.27 4.92 24.70
CA LEU A 263 -16.51 6.05 23.79
C LEU A 263 -17.56 7.05 24.32
N GLY A 264 -18.18 6.76 25.47
CA GLY A 264 -19.22 7.57 26.08
C GLY A 264 -20.58 7.44 25.41
N ALA A 265 -20.88 6.31 24.77
CA ALA A 265 -22.23 5.99 24.31
C ALA A 265 -23.14 5.60 25.50
N THR A 266 -24.45 5.80 25.38
CA THR A 266 -25.41 5.32 26.39
C THR A 266 -25.86 3.92 26.00
N VAL A 267 -25.39 2.89 26.72
CA VAL A 267 -25.63 1.50 26.35
C VAL A 267 -26.79 0.90 27.16
N LEU A 268 -27.80 0.38 26.44
CA LEU A 268 -28.89 -0.42 26.99
C LEU A 268 -28.62 -1.89 26.70
N ILE A 269 -28.71 -2.76 27.70
CA ILE A 269 -28.38 -4.18 27.57
C ILE A 269 -29.59 -5.08 27.85
N SER A 270 -29.74 -6.13 27.05
CA SER A 270 -30.71 -7.21 27.26
C SER A 270 -29.97 -8.55 27.18
N GLU A 271 -30.12 -9.38 28.23
CA GLU A 271 -29.44 -10.67 28.35
C GLU A 271 -30.35 -11.68 29.07
N LEU A 272 -30.31 -12.95 28.62
CA LEU A 272 -31.04 -14.06 29.21
C LEU A 272 -30.22 -14.76 30.32
N ASN A 273 -28.90 -14.80 30.18
CA ASN A 273 -27.98 -15.36 31.16
C ASN A 273 -27.66 -14.36 32.27
N GLN A 274 -28.31 -14.53 33.42
CA GLN A 274 -28.12 -13.67 34.58
C GLN A 274 -26.67 -13.62 35.09
N ALA A 275 -25.88 -14.70 34.93
CA ALA A 275 -24.49 -14.71 35.36
C ALA A 275 -23.63 -13.76 34.52
N SER A 276 -23.75 -13.83 33.18
CA SER A 276 -23.02 -12.95 32.26
C SER A 276 -23.44 -11.48 32.39
N LEU A 277 -24.72 -11.24 32.67
CA LEU A 277 -25.23 -9.90 32.97
C LEU A 277 -24.61 -9.32 34.26
N ASN A 278 -24.57 -10.13 35.33
CA ASN A 278 -23.98 -9.71 36.61
C ASN A 278 -22.48 -9.40 36.49
N GLU A 279 -21.73 -10.16 35.68
CA GLU A 279 -20.30 -9.90 35.41
C GLU A 279 -20.08 -8.52 34.78
N ILE A 280 -20.85 -8.16 33.75
CA ILE A 280 -20.74 -6.85 33.11
C ILE A 280 -21.14 -5.72 34.07
N LEU A 281 -22.22 -5.90 34.84
CA LEU A 281 -22.70 -4.87 35.76
C LEU A 281 -21.76 -4.66 36.95
N ALA A 282 -21.01 -5.69 37.36
CA ALA A 282 -19.96 -5.54 38.37
C ALA A 282 -18.82 -4.65 37.87
N GLU A 283 -18.48 -4.72 36.58
CA GLU A 283 -17.47 -3.87 35.94
C GLU A 283 -17.99 -2.46 35.61
N ARG A 284 -19.26 -2.36 35.18
CA ARG A 284 -19.89 -1.12 34.67
C ARG A 284 -21.31 -0.97 35.25
N PRO A 285 -21.45 -0.46 36.50
CA PRO A 285 -22.73 -0.44 37.21
C PRO A 285 -23.72 0.60 36.68
N HIS A 286 -23.29 1.53 35.82
CA HIS A 286 -24.14 2.60 35.26
C HIS A 286 -24.87 2.19 33.97
N LEU A 287 -24.65 0.97 33.45
CA LEU A 287 -25.33 0.48 32.25
C LEU A 287 -26.82 0.21 32.52
N GLU A 288 -27.68 0.53 31.55
CA GLU A 288 -29.13 0.37 31.69
C GLU A 288 -29.57 -1.03 31.25
N VAL A 289 -30.19 -1.79 32.15
CA VAL A 289 -30.70 -3.15 31.85
C VAL A 289 -32.16 -3.09 31.44
N ILE A 290 -32.48 -3.64 30.27
CA ILE A 290 -33.86 -3.76 29.78
C ILE A 290 -34.43 -5.13 30.17
N SER A 291 -35.56 -5.12 30.89
CA SER A 291 -36.30 -6.32 31.31
C SER A 291 -37.81 -6.12 31.13
N PRO A 292 -38.55 -7.12 30.63
CA PRO A 292 -38.09 -8.43 30.15
C PRO A 292 -37.23 -8.32 28.87
N PRO A 293 -36.39 -9.31 28.53
CA PRO A 293 -35.44 -9.22 27.42
C PRO A 293 -36.03 -8.82 26.06
N ASP A 294 -37.29 -9.19 25.81
CA ASP A 294 -38.03 -8.83 24.58
C ASP A 294 -38.38 -7.33 24.48
N ALA A 295 -38.42 -6.61 25.60
CA ALA A 295 -38.67 -5.16 25.61
C ALA A 295 -37.55 -4.36 24.94
N ILE A 296 -36.41 -4.98 24.61
CA ILE A 296 -35.31 -4.31 23.88
C ILE A 296 -35.75 -3.86 22.48
N PHE A 297 -36.72 -4.53 21.86
CA PHE A 297 -37.25 -4.13 20.56
C PHE A 297 -38.08 -2.83 20.62
N ASP A 298 -38.62 -2.48 21.80
CA ASP A 298 -39.43 -1.28 22.02
C ASP A 298 -38.62 -0.12 22.65
N ALA A 299 -37.34 -0.36 22.96
CA ALA A 299 -36.47 0.60 23.63
C ALA A 299 -36.18 1.83 22.75
N GLU A 300 -36.18 3.01 23.37
CA GLU A 300 -35.79 4.26 22.72
C GLU A 300 -34.25 4.31 22.59
N ALA A 301 -33.74 4.00 21.40
CA ALA A 301 -32.30 3.98 21.09
C ALA A 301 -32.04 4.50 19.68
N ASP A 302 -30.83 4.97 19.40
CA ASP A 302 -30.43 5.36 18.03
C ASP A 302 -30.00 4.14 17.21
N ILE A 303 -29.38 3.15 17.86
CA ILE A 303 -28.80 1.97 17.22
C ILE A 303 -29.25 0.70 17.96
N PHE A 304 -29.71 -0.31 17.21
CA PHE A 304 -29.95 -1.66 17.72
C PHE A 304 -28.83 -2.60 17.26
N ALA A 305 -28.18 -3.27 18.21
CA ALA A 305 -27.06 -4.16 17.99
C ALA A 305 -27.40 -5.60 18.45
N PRO A 306 -27.93 -6.45 17.54
CA PRO A 306 -28.16 -7.85 17.85
C PRO A 306 -26.84 -8.62 17.89
N CYS A 307 -26.47 -9.15 19.06
CA CYS A 307 -25.22 -9.90 19.30
C CYS A 307 -25.45 -11.32 19.85
N ALA A 308 -26.71 -11.74 20.04
CA ALA A 308 -27.07 -13.05 20.60
C ALA A 308 -27.41 -14.09 19.51
N ILE A 309 -28.62 -14.02 18.94
CA ILE A 309 -29.18 -15.01 18.01
C ILE A 309 -29.58 -14.32 16.71
N GLY A 310 -29.48 -15.02 15.58
CA GLY A 310 -29.96 -14.54 14.28
C GLY A 310 -31.50 -14.50 14.18
N ALA A 311 -32.00 -14.02 13.03
CA ALA A 311 -33.41 -13.93 12.67
C ALA A 311 -34.31 -13.10 13.62
N GLN A 312 -33.70 -12.27 14.48
CA GLN A 312 -34.42 -11.43 15.46
C GLN A 312 -35.04 -10.19 14.82
N VAL A 313 -34.55 -9.77 13.64
CA VAL A 313 -35.11 -8.65 12.89
C VAL A 313 -35.96 -9.23 11.76
N ASN A 314 -37.28 -9.08 11.89
CA ASN A 314 -38.28 -9.74 11.06
C ASN A 314 -39.59 -8.93 10.99
N ALA A 315 -40.59 -9.44 10.27
CA ALA A 315 -41.88 -8.77 10.10
C ALA A 315 -42.60 -8.39 11.41
N ASP A 316 -42.36 -9.10 12.51
CA ASP A 316 -43.01 -8.84 13.81
C ASP A 316 -42.22 -7.85 14.67
N THR A 317 -40.89 -7.87 14.58
CA THR A 317 -40.00 -7.01 15.39
C THR A 317 -39.67 -5.68 14.72
N ILE A 318 -39.55 -5.65 13.39
CA ILE A 318 -39.25 -4.43 12.63
C ILE A 318 -40.24 -3.30 12.96
N PRO A 319 -41.57 -3.52 13.08
CA PRO A 319 -42.54 -2.49 13.48
C PRO A 319 -42.31 -1.90 14.89
N ARG A 320 -41.73 -2.68 15.81
CA ARG A 320 -41.48 -2.27 17.20
C ARG A 320 -40.24 -1.39 17.34
N LEU A 321 -39.24 -1.60 16.47
CA LEU A 321 -37.97 -0.88 16.51
C LEU A 321 -38.16 0.65 16.41
N LYS A 322 -37.56 1.36 17.37
CA LYS A 322 -37.47 2.81 17.45
C LYS A 322 -36.03 3.32 17.25
N VAL A 323 -35.34 2.77 16.25
CA VAL A 323 -33.92 3.05 15.98
C VAL A 323 -33.71 3.60 14.58
N LYS A 324 -32.56 4.24 14.35
CA LYS A 324 -32.13 4.71 13.02
C LYS A 324 -31.23 3.69 12.31
N LEU A 325 -30.57 2.81 13.06
CA LEU A 325 -29.60 1.86 12.54
C LEU A 325 -29.72 0.49 13.23
N VAL A 326 -29.64 -0.57 12.44
CA VAL A 326 -29.42 -1.94 12.90
C VAL A 326 -28.01 -2.37 12.48
N CYS A 327 -27.14 -2.62 13.45
CA CYS A 327 -25.75 -3.05 13.23
C CYS A 327 -25.27 -3.91 14.40
N GLY A 328 -25.10 -5.22 14.18
CA GLY A 328 -24.79 -6.18 15.23
C GLY A 328 -23.85 -7.29 14.80
N ALA A 329 -23.54 -8.18 15.75
CA ALA A 329 -22.63 -9.31 15.54
C ALA A 329 -23.34 -10.64 15.25
N ALA A 330 -24.66 -10.75 15.43
CA ALA A 330 -25.36 -12.00 15.18
C ALA A 330 -25.23 -12.41 13.70
N ASN A 331 -24.97 -13.68 13.43
CA ASN A 331 -25.01 -14.18 12.05
C ASN A 331 -26.48 -14.28 11.59
N ASN A 332 -26.75 -13.94 10.34
CA ASN A 332 -28.09 -13.95 9.73
C ASN A 332 -29.11 -13.14 10.55
N ILE A 333 -28.85 -11.85 10.78
CA ILE A 333 -29.71 -10.96 11.61
C ILE A 333 -31.17 -10.95 11.12
N LEU A 334 -31.37 -10.92 9.80
CA LEU A 334 -32.68 -10.88 9.15
C LEU A 334 -33.25 -12.31 9.02
N LYS A 335 -34.56 -12.48 9.22
CA LYS A 335 -35.23 -13.77 9.04
C LYS A 335 -35.49 -14.08 7.56
N GLU A 336 -35.96 -13.08 6.82
CA GLU A 336 -36.15 -13.08 5.37
C GLU A 336 -35.26 -11.99 4.77
N PRO A 337 -34.00 -12.27 4.38
CA PRO A 337 -32.99 -11.26 4.09
C PRO A 337 -33.42 -10.16 3.13
N GLU A 338 -34.07 -10.49 2.03
CA GLU A 338 -34.50 -9.53 1.01
C GLU A 338 -35.74 -8.75 1.45
N ALA A 339 -36.75 -9.45 1.98
CA ALA A 339 -38.01 -8.84 2.38
C ALA A 339 -37.86 -7.96 3.63
N ASP A 340 -37.10 -8.42 4.62
CA ASP A 340 -36.84 -7.68 5.86
C ASP A 340 -35.91 -6.48 5.62
N ALA A 341 -34.93 -6.59 4.73
CA ALA A 341 -34.09 -5.44 4.34
C ALA A 341 -34.93 -4.35 3.67
N GLU A 342 -35.92 -4.73 2.87
CA GLU A 342 -36.85 -3.80 2.24
C GLU A 342 -37.80 -3.17 3.27
N ARG A 343 -38.31 -3.95 4.23
CA ARG A 343 -39.11 -3.43 5.36
C ARG A 343 -38.32 -2.40 6.18
N LEU A 344 -37.03 -2.64 6.46
CA LEU A 344 -36.15 -1.67 7.13
C LEU A 344 -35.96 -0.40 6.30
N ARG A 345 -35.70 -0.53 5.00
CA ARG A 345 -35.54 0.60 4.08
C ARG A 345 -36.79 1.47 3.99
N GLN A 346 -37.98 0.86 3.95
CA GLN A 346 -39.27 1.57 3.94
C GLN A 346 -39.50 2.39 5.21
N ARG A 347 -38.93 1.96 6.34
CA ARG A 347 -38.93 2.71 7.61
C ARG A 347 -37.77 3.68 7.76
N SER A 348 -36.93 3.84 6.73
CA SER A 348 -35.70 4.64 6.79
C SER A 348 -34.73 4.22 7.91
N ILE A 349 -34.72 2.92 8.24
CA ILE A 349 -33.78 2.33 9.19
C ILE A 349 -32.60 1.79 8.39
N GLY A 350 -31.39 2.30 8.65
CA GLY A 350 -30.17 1.78 8.06
C GLY A 350 -29.88 0.37 8.57
N PHE A 351 -29.30 -0.48 7.71
CA PHE A 351 -28.93 -1.84 8.06
C PHE A 351 -27.51 -2.15 7.59
N VAL A 352 -26.69 -2.70 8.47
CA VAL A 352 -25.38 -3.25 8.10
C VAL A 352 -25.50 -4.78 8.05
N PRO A 353 -25.28 -5.41 6.89
CA PRO A 353 -25.25 -6.86 6.78
C PRO A 353 -24.18 -7.48 7.69
N ASP A 354 -24.53 -8.59 8.32
CA ASP A 354 -23.70 -9.27 9.31
C ASP A 354 -22.32 -9.67 8.77
N PHE A 355 -22.22 -10.18 7.55
CA PHE A 355 -20.93 -10.56 6.96
C PHE A 355 -20.03 -9.36 6.59
N VAL A 356 -20.53 -8.13 6.69
CA VAL A 356 -19.72 -6.89 6.56
C VAL A 356 -19.10 -6.54 7.91
N CYS A 357 -19.88 -6.51 8.99
CA CYS A 357 -19.45 -6.10 10.33
C CYS A 357 -18.84 -7.26 11.15
N ASN A 358 -19.45 -8.45 11.11
CA ASN A 358 -19.01 -9.70 11.72
C ASN A 358 -18.16 -10.54 10.75
N ARG A 359 -17.00 -10.01 10.37
CA ARG A 359 -16.03 -10.70 9.51
C ARG A 359 -14.66 -10.93 10.13
N MET A 360 -14.35 -10.30 11.26
CA MET A 360 -13.00 -10.41 11.84
C MET A 360 -12.68 -11.81 12.35
N GLY A 361 -13.71 -12.62 12.64
CA GLY A 361 -13.61 -14.07 12.79
C GLY A 361 -12.72 -14.73 11.74
N ILE A 362 -13.10 -14.58 10.47
CA ILE A 362 -12.41 -15.24 9.37
C ILE A 362 -11.09 -14.54 9.00
N VAL A 363 -11.00 -13.22 9.21
CA VAL A 363 -9.74 -12.46 9.04
C VAL A 363 -8.66 -12.97 10.00
N ASN A 364 -9.01 -13.18 11.27
CA ASN A 364 -8.12 -13.75 12.28
C ASN A 364 -7.63 -15.15 11.87
N CYS A 365 -8.55 -15.99 11.36
CA CYS A 365 -8.19 -17.33 10.86
C CYS A 365 -7.27 -17.27 9.64
N ALA A 366 -7.52 -16.34 8.71
CA ALA A 366 -6.74 -16.18 7.48
C ALA A 366 -5.31 -15.68 7.76
N ASP A 367 -5.14 -14.83 8.78
CA ASP A 367 -3.84 -14.34 9.22
C ASP A 367 -3.00 -15.43 9.90
N GLU A 368 -3.64 -16.29 10.70
CA GLU A 368 -2.97 -17.41 11.36
C GLU A 368 -2.22 -18.31 10.36
N TRP A 369 -2.84 -18.59 9.21
CA TRP A 369 -2.21 -19.39 8.17
C TRP A 369 -0.93 -18.77 7.59
N GLN A 370 -0.76 -17.44 7.69
CA GLN A 370 0.39 -16.70 7.20
C GLN A 370 1.49 -16.47 8.26
N GLY A 371 1.22 -16.79 9.53
CA GLY A 371 2.19 -16.65 10.62
C GLY A 371 1.74 -15.82 11.84
N TYR A 372 0.45 -15.54 11.99
CA TYR A 372 -0.23 -14.80 13.09
C TYR A 372 0.52 -13.64 13.75
N LEU A 373 0.07 -12.41 13.47
CA LEU A 373 0.45 -11.21 14.24
C LEU A 373 -0.81 -10.49 14.72
N ALA A 374 -0.96 -10.33 16.04
CA ALA A 374 -2.16 -9.74 16.62
C ALA A 374 -2.42 -8.31 16.11
N GLU A 375 -1.35 -7.56 15.82
CA GLU A 375 -1.42 -6.21 15.27
C GLU A 375 -2.01 -6.17 13.85
N ASP A 376 -1.76 -7.19 13.01
CA ASP A 376 -2.26 -7.24 11.63
C ASP A 376 -3.79 -7.37 11.62
N VAL A 377 -4.36 -8.19 12.50
CA VAL A 377 -5.82 -8.35 12.65
C VAL A 377 -6.46 -7.07 13.18
N GLN A 378 -5.77 -6.35 14.08
CA GLN A 378 -6.24 -5.06 14.58
C GLN A 378 -6.28 -3.99 13.49
N LEU A 379 -5.24 -3.91 12.65
CA LEU A 379 -5.23 -3.02 11.48
C LEU A 379 -6.31 -3.41 10.46
N ALA A 380 -6.55 -4.71 10.26
CA ALA A 380 -7.59 -5.18 9.35
C ALA A 380 -9.01 -4.83 9.85
N ALA A 381 -9.23 -4.75 11.17
CA ALA A 381 -10.51 -4.29 11.73
C ALA A 381 -10.84 -2.85 11.34
N GLU A 382 -9.82 -1.99 11.19
CA GLU A 382 -10.01 -0.60 10.75
C GLU A 382 -10.52 -0.50 9.31
N ARG A 383 -10.27 -1.52 8.45
CA ARG A 383 -10.82 -1.57 7.08
C ARG A 383 -12.33 -1.80 7.03
N VAL A 384 -12.94 -2.27 8.12
CA VAL A 384 -14.42 -2.44 8.17
C VAL A 384 -15.13 -1.10 7.98
N PHE A 385 -14.54 0.00 8.44
CA PHE A 385 -15.11 1.33 8.32
C PHE A 385 -15.30 1.77 6.85
N PRO A 386 -14.24 1.86 6.00
CA PRO A 386 -14.40 2.25 4.61
C PRO A 386 -15.21 1.25 3.77
N ASP A 387 -15.16 -0.05 4.09
CA ASP A 387 -15.97 -1.05 3.37
C ASP A 387 -17.46 -0.90 3.68
N THR A 388 -17.82 -0.58 4.93
CA THR A 388 -19.20 -0.28 5.30
C THR A 388 -19.69 0.98 4.57
N LEU A 389 -18.89 2.04 4.51
CA LEU A 389 -19.24 3.23 3.71
C LEU A 389 -19.41 2.90 2.23
N ARG A 390 -18.57 2.01 1.68
CA ARG A 390 -18.70 1.56 0.29
C ARG A 390 -20.03 0.86 0.04
N VAL A 391 -20.50 0.02 0.96
CA VAL A 391 -21.82 -0.61 0.88
C VAL A 391 -22.94 0.44 0.86
N PHE A 392 -22.91 1.43 1.76
CA PHE A 392 -23.92 2.49 1.82
C PHE A 392 -23.92 3.37 0.57
N ASN A 393 -22.75 3.79 0.10
CA ASN A 393 -22.60 4.57 -1.13
C ASN A 393 -23.11 3.79 -2.36
N TYR A 394 -22.81 2.49 -2.44
CA TYR A 394 -23.31 1.63 -3.51
C TYR A 394 -24.84 1.54 -3.45
N ALA A 395 -25.40 1.24 -2.28
CA ALA A 395 -26.85 1.16 -2.06
C ALA A 395 -27.56 2.45 -2.46
N GLN A 396 -27.00 3.60 -2.09
CA GLN A 396 -27.55 4.91 -2.44
C GLN A 396 -27.49 5.18 -3.95
N SER A 397 -26.35 4.91 -4.59
CA SER A 397 -26.16 5.17 -6.04
C SER A 397 -26.99 4.27 -6.95
N ARG A 398 -27.31 3.05 -6.51
CA ARG A 398 -28.08 2.04 -7.27
C ARG A 398 -29.53 1.92 -6.80
N HIS A 399 -29.95 2.75 -5.84
CA HIS A 399 -31.29 2.73 -5.23
C HIS A 399 -31.73 1.33 -4.75
N CYS A 400 -30.81 0.57 -4.15
CA CYS A 400 -31.07 -0.77 -3.63
C CYS A 400 -30.90 -0.83 -2.09
N THR A 401 -31.24 -1.96 -1.48
CA THR A 401 -31.02 -2.18 -0.04
C THR A 401 -29.53 -2.36 0.25
N ALA A 402 -29.10 -2.07 1.50
CA ALA A 402 -27.73 -2.34 1.92
C ALA A 402 -27.35 -3.83 1.83
N THR A 403 -28.32 -4.74 2.03
CA THR A 403 -28.16 -6.19 1.82
C THR A 403 -27.85 -6.50 0.36
N GLN A 404 -28.62 -5.95 -0.59
CA GLN A 404 -28.37 -6.14 -2.01
C GLN A 404 -27.00 -5.59 -2.39
N ALA A 405 -26.68 -4.36 -1.97
CA ALA A 405 -25.40 -3.73 -2.23
C ALA A 405 -24.21 -4.56 -1.72
N ALA A 406 -24.29 -5.09 -0.50
CA ALA A 406 -23.24 -5.93 0.06
C ALA A 406 -23.09 -7.26 -0.68
N ASN A 407 -24.20 -7.89 -1.08
CA ASN A 407 -24.17 -9.11 -1.89
C ASN A 407 -23.55 -8.86 -3.26
N ASP A 408 -23.95 -7.79 -3.96
CA ASP A 408 -23.42 -7.43 -5.27
C ASP A 408 -21.90 -7.20 -5.20
N LEU A 409 -21.44 -6.42 -4.20
CA LEU A 409 -20.03 -6.14 -3.98
C LEU A 409 -19.23 -7.41 -3.63
N ALA A 410 -19.81 -8.29 -2.81
CA ALA A 410 -19.19 -9.55 -2.43
C ALA A 410 -19.11 -10.53 -3.61
N ASP A 411 -20.15 -10.63 -4.43
CA ASP A 411 -20.21 -11.50 -5.60
C ASP A 411 -19.24 -11.01 -6.70
N MET A 412 -19.16 -9.69 -6.91
CA MET A 412 -18.13 -9.08 -7.75
C MET A 412 -16.72 -9.44 -7.26
N ALA A 413 -16.44 -9.25 -5.97
CA ALA A 413 -15.15 -9.60 -5.39
C ALA A 413 -14.85 -11.12 -5.46
N ALA A 414 -15.86 -11.97 -5.25
CA ALA A 414 -15.73 -13.43 -5.28
C ALA A 414 -15.42 -13.96 -6.69
N SER A 415 -15.81 -13.22 -7.74
CA SER A 415 -15.52 -13.57 -9.12
C SER A 415 -14.04 -13.39 -9.51
N GLU A 416 -13.29 -12.62 -8.74
CA GLU A 416 -11.86 -12.39 -8.99
C GLU A 416 -11.06 -13.67 -8.71
N LEU A 417 -10.16 -14.01 -9.63
CA LEU A 417 -9.25 -15.12 -9.45
C LEU A 417 -8.11 -14.75 -8.51
N HIS A 418 -7.78 -15.64 -7.57
CA HIS A 418 -6.57 -15.52 -6.77
C HIS A 418 -5.37 -15.38 -7.69
N PRO A 419 -4.45 -14.42 -7.44
CA PRO A 419 -3.31 -14.15 -8.31
C PRO A 419 -2.30 -15.29 -8.50
N LEU A 420 -2.41 -16.38 -7.72
CA LEU A 420 -1.47 -17.51 -7.71
C LEU A 420 -2.20 -18.85 -7.59
N MET A 421 -3.20 -18.95 -6.71
CA MET A 421 -3.79 -20.24 -6.29
C MET A 421 -5.19 -20.51 -6.84
N GLY A 422 -5.73 -19.68 -7.73
CA GLY A 422 -7.13 -19.78 -8.17
C GLY A 422 -7.46 -21.05 -8.96
N HIS A 423 -6.44 -21.78 -9.41
CA HIS A 423 -6.57 -23.08 -10.07
C HIS A 423 -6.34 -24.26 -9.10
N ARG A 424 -5.83 -24.01 -7.89
CA ARG A 424 -5.30 -25.06 -7.01
C ARG A 424 -6.41 -25.87 -6.36
N GLY A 425 -7.46 -25.21 -5.83
CA GLY A 425 -8.58 -25.89 -5.18
C GLY A 425 -9.22 -26.92 -6.11
N ARG A 426 -9.61 -26.48 -7.31
CA ARG A 426 -10.12 -27.37 -8.36
C ARG A 426 -9.20 -28.55 -8.68
N ARG A 427 -7.90 -28.31 -8.87
CA ARG A 427 -6.94 -29.41 -9.13
C ARG A 427 -6.82 -30.41 -7.98
N ILE A 428 -6.97 -29.97 -6.73
CA ILE A 428 -7.01 -30.88 -5.58
C ILE A 428 -8.26 -31.75 -5.66
N ILE A 429 -9.44 -31.16 -5.94
CA ILE A 429 -10.70 -31.90 -6.13
C ILE A 429 -10.54 -32.95 -7.25
N ASP A 430 -10.01 -32.54 -8.40
CA ASP A 430 -9.78 -33.44 -9.53
C ASP A 430 -8.83 -34.58 -9.15
N HIS A 431 -7.79 -34.30 -8.35
CA HIS A 431 -6.87 -35.31 -7.85
C HIS A 431 -7.53 -36.29 -6.87
N LEU A 432 -8.42 -35.83 -5.97
CA LEU A 432 -9.18 -36.71 -5.07
C LEU A 432 -10.05 -37.69 -5.88
N ILE A 433 -10.63 -37.21 -6.98
CA ILE A 433 -11.42 -38.04 -7.88
C ILE A 433 -10.54 -39.07 -8.61
N ILE A 434 -9.43 -38.63 -9.23
CA ILE A 434 -8.54 -39.48 -10.02
C ILE A 434 -7.83 -40.53 -9.16
N SER A 435 -7.47 -40.18 -7.92
CA SER A 435 -6.78 -41.07 -6.98
C SER A 435 -7.69 -42.12 -6.34
N GLY A 436 -9.00 -42.09 -6.62
CA GLY A 436 -9.95 -43.01 -6.00
C GLY A 436 -10.13 -42.76 -4.51
N TRP A 437 -10.06 -41.51 -4.04
CA TRP A 437 -10.15 -41.14 -2.61
C TRP A 437 -11.36 -41.76 -1.89
N ALA A 438 -12.50 -41.87 -2.57
CA ALA A 438 -13.72 -42.46 -2.03
C ALA A 438 -13.66 -43.99 -1.85
N GLN A 439 -12.70 -44.69 -2.46
CA GLN A 439 -12.54 -46.15 -2.42
C GLN A 439 -11.61 -46.63 -1.29
N GLY A 440 -10.91 -45.72 -0.59
CA GLY A 440 -10.05 -46.05 0.55
C GLY A 440 -8.61 -46.51 0.20
N ASP A 441 -8.27 -46.67 -1.08
CA ASP A 441 -6.97 -47.20 -1.54
C ASP A 441 -5.82 -46.19 -1.59
N ALA A 442 -6.08 -44.91 -1.33
CA ALA A 442 -5.04 -43.90 -1.24
C ALA A 442 -4.29 -44.05 0.11
N LYS A 443 -3.35 -45.01 0.19
CA LYS A 443 -2.25 -44.90 1.15
C LYS A 443 -1.67 -43.50 0.98
N PRO A 444 -1.59 -42.68 2.04
CA PRO A 444 -0.95 -41.38 1.93
C PRO A 444 0.45 -41.66 1.39
N LYS A 445 0.74 -41.18 0.17
CA LYS A 445 2.12 -41.05 -0.26
C LYS A 445 2.77 -40.24 0.85
N THR A 446 3.66 -40.85 1.60
CA THR A 446 4.60 -40.13 2.44
C THR A 446 5.21 -39.07 1.53
N GLU A 447 4.72 -37.84 1.62
CA GLU A 447 5.35 -36.68 1.00
C GLU A 447 6.79 -36.77 1.49
N ARG A 448 7.74 -37.09 0.60
CA ARG A 448 9.12 -36.67 0.85
C ARG A 448 9.00 -35.17 1.06
N ARG A 449 9.18 -34.70 2.30
CA ARG A 449 9.13 -33.29 2.64
C ARG A 449 10.10 -32.58 1.69
N PHE A 450 9.54 -31.81 0.75
CA PHE A 450 10.34 -30.89 -0.03
C PHE A 450 10.77 -29.79 0.93
N GLU A 451 12.00 -29.87 1.43
CA GLU A 451 12.60 -28.82 2.24
C GLU A 451 13.34 -27.86 1.30
N PRO A 452 12.80 -26.64 1.05
CA PRO A 452 13.50 -25.62 0.28
C PRO A 452 14.74 -25.13 1.05
N ILE A 453 15.83 -24.87 0.34
CA ILE A 453 17.06 -24.31 0.93
C ILE A 453 16.83 -22.90 1.49
N PHE A 454 16.00 -22.11 0.79
CA PHE A 454 15.68 -20.73 1.15
C PHE A 454 14.16 -20.48 1.13
N VAL A 455 13.65 -19.86 2.19
CA VAL A 455 12.28 -19.38 2.35
C VAL A 455 12.36 -17.90 2.75
N PRO A 456 12.02 -16.95 1.85
CA PRO A 456 12.24 -15.52 2.09
C PRO A 456 11.76 -15.01 3.46
N VAL A 457 10.51 -15.32 3.82
CA VAL A 457 9.87 -14.86 5.06
C VAL A 457 10.59 -15.39 6.33
N LEU A 458 11.22 -16.57 6.25
CA LEU A 458 11.90 -17.19 7.39
C LEU A 458 13.39 -16.85 7.44
N ASP A 459 14.04 -16.74 6.28
CA ASP A 459 15.50 -16.63 6.18
C ASP A 459 16.00 -15.19 6.05
N GLU A 460 15.23 -14.26 5.46
CA GLU A 460 15.66 -12.87 5.28
C GLU A 460 15.86 -12.13 6.63
N PRO A 461 14.91 -12.18 7.60
CA PRO A 461 15.07 -11.48 8.87
C PRO A 461 16.30 -11.91 9.70
N PRO A 462 16.58 -13.22 9.94
CA PRO A 462 17.73 -13.62 10.73
C PRO A 462 19.07 -13.31 10.05
N LEU A 463 19.17 -13.46 8.73
CA LEU A 463 20.40 -13.11 7.99
C LEU A 463 20.72 -11.62 8.11
N ARG A 464 19.71 -10.75 8.03
CA ARG A 464 19.89 -9.32 8.24
C ARG A 464 20.42 -9.02 9.64
N LEU A 465 19.78 -9.59 10.67
CA LEU A 465 20.19 -9.40 12.06
C LEU A 465 21.62 -9.91 12.32
N GLN A 466 22.03 -10.98 11.63
CA GLN A 466 23.40 -11.47 11.67
C GLN A 466 24.37 -10.42 11.12
N TRP A 467 24.14 -9.88 9.92
CA TRP A 467 25.01 -8.85 9.32
C TRP A 467 25.09 -7.58 10.17
N GLU A 468 24.00 -7.17 10.80
CA GLU A 468 23.98 -6.04 11.73
C GLU A 468 24.86 -6.30 12.96
N ARG A 469 24.83 -7.52 13.52
CA ARG A 469 25.67 -7.92 14.66
C ARG A 469 27.15 -8.05 14.31
N GLU A 470 27.44 -8.47 13.08
CA GLU A 470 28.81 -8.63 12.58
C GLU A 470 29.46 -7.31 12.15
N GLY A 471 28.74 -6.18 12.23
CA GLY A 471 29.26 -4.88 11.80
C GLY A 471 29.49 -4.80 10.29
N PHE A 472 28.76 -5.59 9.50
CA PHE A 472 28.93 -5.67 8.04
C PHE A 472 28.73 -4.31 7.35
N TYR A 473 27.96 -3.42 7.98
CA TYR A 473 27.62 -2.10 7.47
C TYR A 473 28.57 -0.98 7.95
N GLY A 474 29.59 -1.32 8.75
CA GLY A 474 30.59 -0.40 9.29
C GLY A 474 31.72 -0.13 8.29
N GLY A 475 31.89 1.13 7.91
CA GLY A 475 32.93 1.56 6.98
C GLY A 475 33.15 3.07 7.02
N ASP A 476 34.36 3.50 6.68
CA ASP A 476 34.77 4.91 6.72
C ASP A 476 34.92 5.52 5.32
N PHE A 477 35.37 4.74 4.33
CA PHE A 477 35.65 5.21 2.97
C PHE A 477 35.53 4.06 1.94
N PRO A 478 35.08 4.29 0.70
CA PRO A 478 34.54 5.55 0.16
C PRO A 478 33.21 5.93 0.82
N VAL A 479 32.82 7.19 0.68
CA VAL A 479 31.56 7.71 1.23
C VAL A 479 30.49 7.67 0.14
N LEU A 480 29.41 6.93 0.39
CA LEU A 480 28.26 6.84 -0.49
C LEU A 480 27.04 7.48 0.17
N ALA A 481 26.25 8.23 -0.57
CA ALA A 481 25.04 8.88 -0.07
C ALA A 481 23.81 8.50 -0.91
N ALA A 482 22.63 8.51 -0.28
CA ALA A 482 21.37 8.38 -0.99
C ALA A 482 20.43 9.54 -0.63
N THR A 483 19.39 9.70 -1.46
CA THR A 483 18.26 10.58 -1.17
C THR A 483 17.80 10.46 0.29
N PRO A 484 17.71 11.57 1.03
CA PRO A 484 17.15 11.58 2.38
C PRO A 484 15.63 11.43 2.36
N TYR A 485 15.10 10.69 3.33
CA TYR A 485 13.68 10.33 3.39
C TYR A 485 12.80 11.43 3.96
N SER A 486 11.71 11.77 3.26
CA SER A 486 10.71 12.68 3.81
C SER A 486 9.95 12.03 4.97
N THR A 487 9.93 12.71 6.11
CA THR A 487 9.17 12.31 7.30
C THR A 487 7.78 12.95 7.35
N ALA A 488 7.41 13.73 6.33
CA ALA A 488 6.06 14.28 6.25
C ALA A 488 4.99 13.19 6.15
N PHE A 489 5.32 12.06 5.50
CA PHE A 489 4.41 10.96 5.21
C PHE A 489 5.11 9.59 5.41
N ALA A 490 4.34 8.51 5.34
CA ALA A 490 4.86 7.14 5.48
C ALA A 490 5.69 6.72 4.25
N PRO A 491 6.89 6.12 4.42
CA PRO A 491 7.84 5.82 3.33
C PRO A 491 7.24 5.04 2.14
N SER A 492 7.64 5.43 0.93
CA SER A 492 7.19 4.81 -0.32
C SER A 492 8.28 3.99 -1.02
N LEU A 493 7.88 3.15 -1.98
CA LEU A 493 8.82 2.46 -2.88
C LEU A 493 9.71 3.43 -3.66
N ALA A 494 9.21 4.63 -3.99
CA ALA A 494 9.99 5.65 -4.68
C ALA A 494 11.13 6.16 -3.80
N ASP A 495 10.89 6.28 -2.49
CA ASP A 495 11.87 6.79 -1.54
C ASP A 495 13.03 5.80 -1.33
N ILE A 496 12.76 4.48 -1.39
CA ILE A 496 13.80 3.47 -1.09
C ILE A 496 14.72 3.12 -2.25
N LEU A 497 14.34 3.41 -3.51
CA LEU A 497 15.12 3.01 -4.68
C LEU A 497 16.57 3.52 -4.60
N SER A 498 16.77 4.80 -4.25
CA SER A 498 18.11 5.37 -4.12
C SER A 498 18.97 4.61 -3.09
N SER A 499 18.37 4.18 -1.97
CA SER A 499 19.09 3.43 -0.93
C SER A 499 19.33 1.98 -1.30
N VAL A 500 18.44 1.35 -2.08
CA VAL A 500 18.67 0.02 -2.64
C VAL A 500 19.87 0.04 -3.60
N LEU A 501 19.96 1.06 -4.47
CA LEU A 501 21.11 1.21 -5.37
C LEU A 501 22.42 1.47 -4.61
N LEU A 502 22.35 2.31 -3.58
CA LEU A 502 23.48 2.51 -2.66
C LEU A 502 23.92 1.18 -2.02
N ASP A 503 22.99 0.40 -1.47
CA ASP A 503 23.31 -0.88 -0.82
C ASP A 503 23.89 -1.90 -1.80
N ILE A 504 23.37 -1.96 -3.03
CA ILE A 504 23.92 -2.80 -4.10
C ILE A 504 25.37 -2.39 -4.40
N LYS A 505 25.63 -1.09 -4.58
CA LYS A 505 26.99 -0.59 -4.81
C LYS A 505 27.90 -0.87 -3.63
N SER A 506 27.41 -0.66 -2.40
CA SER A 506 28.19 -0.90 -1.19
C SER A 506 28.63 -2.34 -1.06
N ARG A 507 27.71 -3.29 -1.28
CA ARG A 507 28.01 -4.73 -1.22
C ARG A 507 28.97 -5.15 -2.33
N ALA A 508 28.84 -4.56 -3.52
CA ALA A 508 29.76 -4.83 -4.63
C ALA A 508 31.18 -4.34 -4.33
N LEU A 509 31.35 -3.13 -3.76
CA LEU A 509 32.66 -2.63 -3.33
C LEU A 509 33.30 -3.56 -2.27
N GLN A 510 32.50 -4.04 -1.32
CA GLN A 510 32.99 -4.91 -0.26
C GLN A 510 33.40 -6.28 -0.80
N LEU A 511 32.59 -6.90 -1.67
CA LEU A 511 32.88 -8.22 -2.23
C LEU A 511 33.97 -8.20 -3.30
N HIS A 512 33.95 -7.20 -4.20
CA HIS A 512 34.85 -7.18 -5.38
C HIS A 512 36.16 -6.45 -5.12
N GLN A 513 36.17 -5.49 -4.20
CA GLN A 513 37.34 -4.64 -3.93
C GLN A 513 37.84 -4.76 -2.48
N GLY A 514 37.12 -5.47 -1.61
CA GLY A 514 37.49 -5.61 -0.20
C GLY A 514 37.34 -4.31 0.60
N VAL A 515 36.55 -3.35 0.10
CA VAL A 515 36.41 -2.02 0.72
C VAL A 515 35.01 -1.87 1.32
N SER A 516 34.94 -1.51 2.60
CA SER A 516 33.69 -1.22 3.31
C SER A 516 33.37 0.29 3.25
N PRO A 517 32.37 0.73 2.46
CA PRO A 517 32.05 2.13 2.34
C PRO A 517 31.24 2.65 3.53
N ARG A 518 31.41 3.94 3.82
CA ARG A 518 30.53 4.69 4.72
C ARG A 518 29.22 5.00 4.02
N ARG A 519 28.08 4.73 4.66
CA ARG A 519 26.75 4.91 4.09
C ARG A 519 26.04 6.10 4.72
N VAL A 520 25.91 7.18 3.97
CA VAL A 520 25.19 8.38 4.40
C VAL A 520 23.70 8.22 4.07
N LEU A 521 22.95 7.74 5.05
CA LEU A 521 21.48 7.59 5.01
C LEU A 521 20.84 8.44 6.10
N GLY A 522 19.57 8.82 5.92
CA GLY A 522 18.92 9.70 6.87
C GLY A 522 17.61 10.29 6.41
N THR A 523 17.05 11.17 7.22
CA THR A 523 15.75 11.79 6.94
C THR A 523 15.85 13.29 6.71
N GLU A 524 14.86 13.82 6.00
CA GLU A 524 14.55 15.24 5.94
C GLU A 524 13.27 15.53 6.75
N HIS A 525 13.15 16.75 7.28
CA HIS A 525 12.09 17.10 8.25
C HIS A 525 10.74 17.48 7.63
N GLY A 526 10.61 17.47 6.31
CA GLY A 526 9.37 17.70 5.56
C GLY A 526 8.91 19.16 5.51
N GLY A 527 9.42 20.01 6.40
CA GLY A 527 9.07 21.43 6.53
C GLY A 527 7.56 21.64 6.49
N LEU A 528 7.11 22.51 5.58
CA LEU A 528 5.68 22.79 5.38
C LEU A 528 4.84 21.53 5.10
N ALA A 529 5.38 20.52 4.41
CA ALA A 529 4.60 19.31 4.10
C ALA A 529 4.27 18.50 5.36
N LEU A 530 5.22 18.40 6.31
CA LEU A 530 4.99 17.75 7.60
C LEU A 530 4.00 18.55 8.43
N GLN A 531 4.20 19.88 8.52
CA GLN A 531 3.29 20.75 9.25
C GLN A 531 1.84 20.62 8.75
N LEU A 532 1.62 20.72 7.44
CA LEU A 532 0.28 20.55 6.86
C LEU A 532 -0.30 19.14 7.11
N ALA A 533 0.54 18.10 7.18
CA ALA A 533 0.09 16.76 7.51
C ALA A 533 -0.36 16.65 8.97
N VAL A 534 0.33 17.32 9.90
CA VAL A 534 -0.06 17.38 11.32
C VAL A 534 -1.32 18.22 11.51
N GLU A 535 -1.40 19.40 10.88
CA GLU A 535 -2.59 20.26 10.91
C GLU A 535 -3.84 19.52 10.42
N ARG A 536 -3.74 18.76 9.32
CA ARG A 536 -4.87 17.99 8.77
C ARG A 536 -5.35 16.84 9.65
N ASN A 537 -4.46 16.27 10.46
CA ASN A 537 -4.77 15.13 11.33
C ASN A 537 -5.05 15.58 12.78
N SER A 538 -4.96 16.87 13.07
CA SER A 538 -5.24 17.45 14.37
C SER A 538 -6.71 17.92 14.43
N PRO A 539 -7.43 17.64 15.53
CA PRO A 539 -8.77 18.20 15.75
C PRO A 539 -8.73 19.69 16.12
N TYR A 540 -7.56 20.24 16.46
CA TYR A 540 -7.34 21.64 16.81
C TYR A 540 -6.50 22.36 15.76
N THR A 541 -6.76 23.64 15.55
CA THR A 541 -5.90 24.53 14.78
C THR A 541 -4.59 24.79 15.53
N ARG A 542 -3.53 25.16 14.80
CA ARG A 542 -2.23 25.48 15.42
C ARG A 542 -2.34 26.73 16.32
N GLU A 543 -3.20 27.68 15.96
CA GLU A 543 -3.44 28.90 16.74
C GLU A 543 -4.08 28.57 18.10
N GLU A 544 -5.00 27.60 18.17
CA GLU A 544 -5.61 27.13 19.42
C GLU A 544 -4.60 26.39 20.33
N LEU A 545 -3.70 25.60 19.74
CA LEU A 545 -2.67 24.85 20.48
C LEU A 545 -1.52 25.74 20.98
N GLY A 546 -1.24 26.82 20.26
CA GLY A 546 -0.04 27.62 20.43
C GLY A 546 1.22 26.94 19.86
N ARG A 547 2.27 27.74 19.65
CA ARG A 547 3.47 27.32 18.90
C ARG A 547 4.23 26.16 19.56
N THR A 548 4.40 26.20 20.87
CA THR A 548 5.20 25.20 21.60
C THR A 548 4.59 23.80 21.47
N GLU A 549 3.29 23.67 21.77
CA GLU A 549 2.57 22.41 21.71
C GLU A 549 2.49 21.87 20.28
N PHE A 550 2.14 22.74 19.33
CA PHE A 550 2.05 22.35 17.92
C PHE A 550 3.39 21.87 17.34
N VAL A 551 4.50 22.54 17.67
CA VAL A 551 5.84 22.11 17.25
C VAL A 551 6.22 20.79 17.92
N SER A 552 5.80 20.54 19.16
CA SER A 552 5.98 19.24 19.83
C SER A 552 5.25 18.12 19.07
N MET A 553 3.99 18.33 18.68
CA MET A 553 3.25 17.37 17.86
C MET A 553 3.94 17.08 16.52
N CYS A 554 4.51 18.11 15.88
CA CYS A 554 5.28 17.94 14.66
C CYS A 554 6.56 17.12 14.90
N ARG A 555 7.23 17.32 16.04
CA ARG A 555 8.41 16.54 16.45
C ARG A 555 8.06 15.07 16.70
N ASP A 556 6.94 14.79 17.35
CA ASP A 556 6.48 13.43 17.58
C ASP A 556 6.10 12.73 16.27
N HIS A 557 5.44 13.44 15.35
CA HIS A 557 5.18 12.92 14.00
C HIS A 557 6.47 12.63 13.22
N TYR A 558 7.45 13.54 13.29
CA TYR A 558 8.76 13.38 12.66
C TYR A 558 9.47 12.11 13.13
N PHE A 559 9.63 11.92 14.45
CA PHE A 559 10.37 10.78 14.99
C PHE A 559 9.64 9.45 14.81
N ARG A 560 8.30 9.45 14.85
CA ARG A 560 7.50 8.25 14.51
C ARG A 560 7.73 7.82 13.07
N ASN A 561 7.70 8.76 12.12
CA ASN A 561 7.93 8.43 10.70
C ASN A 561 9.39 8.08 10.42
N GLU A 562 10.36 8.72 11.09
CA GLU A 562 11.76 8.33 11.01
C GLU A 562 11.96 6.86 11.41
N ALA A 563 11.36 6.41 12.52
CA ALA A 563 11.42 5.01 12.94
C ALA A 563 10.86 4.06 11.87
N ARG A 564 9.71 4.43 11.27
CA ARG A 564 9.08 3.66 10.19
C ARG A 564 9.94 3.59 8.93
N VAL A 565 10.59 4.69 8.53
CA VAL A 565 11.53 4.69 7.39
C VAL A 565 12.65 3.67 7.62
N ARG A 566 13.24 3.68 8.81
CA ARG A 566 14.33 2.76 9.17
C ARG A 566 13.89 1.30 9.08
N GLU A 567 12.70 0.99 9.60
CA GLU A 567 12.11 -0.34 9.49
C GLU A 567 11.91 -0.75 8.02
N GLN A 568 11.34 0.11 7.18
CA GLN A 568 11.09 -0.21 5.77
C GLN A 568 12.38 -0.45 4.98
N LEU A 569 13.45 0.30 5.27
CA LEU A 569 14.78 0.08 4.71
C LEU A 569 15.31 -1.30 5.08
N GLN A 570 15.26 -1.65 6.36
CA GLN A 570 15.69 -2.95 6.87
C GLN A 570 14.91 -4.09 6.24
N VAL A 571 13.59 -3.99 6.14
CA VAL A 571 12.73 -4.98 5.47
C VAL A 571 13.08 -5.13 3.98
N SER A 572 13.56 -4.07 3.33
CA SER A 572 14.00 -4.11 1.92
C SER A 572 15.42 -4.66 1.74
N GLY A 573 16.09 -5.07 2.82
CA GLY A 573 17.46 -5.59 2.82
C GLY A 573 18.56 -4.52 2.77
N VAL A 574 18.20 -3.25 2.96
CA VAL A 574 19.15 -2.14 3.09
C VAL A 574 19.57 -2.04 4.55
N GLY A 575 20.84 -2.28 4.82
CA GLY A 575 21.41 -2.11 6.16
C GLY A 575 22.25 -0.86 6.31
N PHE A 576 22.33 -0.38 7.54
CA PHE A 576 23.14 0.76 7.96
C PHE A 576 23.40 0.67 9.45
N GLU A 577 24.47 1.30 9.92
CA GLU A 577 24.74 1.39 11.35
C GLU A 577 24.12 2.66 11.95
N PRO A 578 23.63 2.63 13.20
CA PRO A 578 23.05 3.79 13.85
C PRO A 578 23.90 5.07 13.84
N PRO A 579 25.24 5.03 14.02
CA PRO A 579 26.09 6.24 13.95
C PRO A 579 26.11 6.91 12.57
N GLN A 580 25.76 6.15 11.51
CA GLN A 580 25.76 6.64 10.13
C GLN A 580 24.41 7.25 9.72
N TRP A 581 23.38 7.13 10.57
CA TRP A 581 22.05 7.70 10.34
C TRP A 581 22.02 9.19 10.67
N LEU A 582 21.78 10.03 9.67
CA LEU A 582 21.77 11.48 9.80
C LEU A 582 20.36 12.07 9.84
N SER A 583 20.15 13.03 10.72
CA SER A 583 18.86 13.72 10.88
C SER A 583 19.08 15.20 11.21
N PRO A 584 18.47 16.13 10.45
CA PRO A 584 18.60 17.57 10.71
C PRO A 584 17.82 18.05 11.93
N MET A 585 17.04 17.18 12.59
CA MET A 585 16.22 17.50 13.77
C MET A 585 16.76 16.88 15.06
N ARG A 586 17.79 16.05 14.97
CA ARG A 586 18.57 15.56 16.12
C ARG A 586 19.66 16.58 16.46
N ASP A 587 20.15 16.56 17.70
CA ASP A 587 21.07 17.57 18.23
C ASP A 587 22.31 17.79 17.34
N SER A 588 22.93 16.72 16.83
CA SER A 588 24.09 16.82 15.94
C SER A 588 23.75 17.53 14.63
N GLY A 589 22.66 17.15 13.97
CA GLY A 589 22.23 17.77 12.73
C GLY A 589 21.76 19.21 12.92
N SER A 590 20.98 19.51 13.95
CA SER A 590 20.57 20.88 14.26
C SER A 590 21.78 21.78 14.55
N SER A 591 22.81 21.26 15.23
CA SER A 591 24.07 21.97 15.46
C SER A 591 24.82 22.24 14.16
N THR A 592 24.85 21.29 13.22
CA THR A 592 25.44 21.49 11.89
C THR A 592 24.68 22.56 11.09
N VAL A 593 23.34 22.59 11.17
CA VAL A 593 22.53 23.64 10.50
C VAL A 593 22.90 25.02 11.04
N GLN A 594 23.03 25.18 12.36
CA GLN A 594 23.42 26.45 12.96
C GLN A 594 24.86 26.83 12.60
N ALA A 595 25.80 25.88 12.66
CA ALA A 595 27.18 26.12 12.26
C ALA A 595 27.26 26.63 10.81
N LEU A 596 26.43 26.09 9.89
CA LEU A 596 26.43 26.51 8.49
C LEU A 596 25.95 27.95 8.37
N TYR A 597 24.88 28.29 9.09
CA TYR A 597 24.38 29.66 9.13
C TYR A 597 25.42 30.64 9.68
N ASP A 598 26.07 30.29 10.80
CA ASP A 598 27.11 31.11 11.42
C ASP A 598 28.33 31.30 10.51
N PHE A 599 28.72 30.27 9.76
CA PHE A 599 29.76 30.37 8.75
C PHE A 599 29.37 31.37 7.66
N LEU A 600 28.20 31.20 7.03
CA LEU A 600 27.73 32.08 5.96
C LEU A 600 27.56 33.53 6.43
N ASN A 601 27.10 33.73 7.66
CA ASN A 601 26.91 35.04 8.26
C ASN A 601 28.26 35.73 8.52
N ARG A 602 29.24 35.02 9.09
CA ARG A 602 30.61 35.54 9.30
C ARG A 602 31.32 35.87 7.98
N SER A 603 31.00 35.14 6.91
CA SER A 603 31.50 35.41 5.55
C SER A 603 30.79 36.57 4.84
N GLY A 604 29.81 37.23 5.48
CA GLY A 604 29.06 38.35 4.88
C GLY A 604 28.15 37.95 3.71
N LEU A 605 27.81 36.67 3.59
CA LEU A 605 26.97 36.15 2.50
C LEU A 605 25.48 36.18 2.84
N VAL A 606 25.13 36.21 4.13
CA VAL A 606 23.74 36.33 4.60
C VAL A 606 23.34 37.80 4.63
N TYR A 607 22.17 38.11 4.09
CA TYR A 607 21.59 39.44 4.15
C TYR A 607 20.07 39.38 4.24
N THR A 608 19.48 40.42 4.80
CA THR A 608 18.02 40.60 4.89
C THR A 608 17.58 41.65 3.87
N GLN A 609 16.50 41.38 3.16
CA GLN A 609 15.93 42.30 2.18
C GLN A 609 14.41 42.14 2.10
N GLU A 610 13.70 43.24 1.95
CA GLU A 610 12.29 43.23 1.59
C GLU A 610 12.10 42.99 0.09
N CYS A 611 11.29 41.99 -0.26
CA CYS A 611 11.04 41.61 -1.64
C CYS A 611 9.60 41.15 -1.86
N ILE A 612 9.18 41.08 -3.13
CA ILE A 612 7.95 40.40 -3.51
C ILE A 612 8.09 38.90 -3.26
N ALA A 613 7.28 38.42 -2.33
CA ALA A 613 7.18 37.06 -1.89
C ALA A 613 5.78 36.52 -2.21
N TYR A 614 5.70 35.31 -2.76
CA TYR A 614 4.42 34.65 -2.98
C TYR A 614 3.99 33.96 -1.70
N HIS A 615 2.94 34.45 -1.07
CA HIS A 615 2.43 33.96 0.21
C HIS A 615 1.21 33.06 0.00
N SER A 616 1.13 31.99 0.79
CA SER A 616 -0.02 31.10 0.83
C SER A 616 -0.84 31.40 2.09
N PRO A 617 -2.07 31.95 1.94
CA PRO A 617 -2.93 32.32 3.07
C PRO A 617 -3.20 31.16 4.02
N THR A 618 -3.44 29.97 3.46
CA THR A 618 -3.73 28.76 4.24
C THR A 618 -2.55 28.32 5.10
N SER A 619 -1.32 28.42 4.59
CA SER A 619 -0.15 27.98 5.36
C SER A 619 0.47 29.10 6.20
N GLY A 620 0.15 30.37 5.90
CA GLY A 620 0.75 31.52 6.56
C GLY A 620 2.22 31.78 6.17
N SER A 621 2.74 31.19 5.09
CA SER A 621 4.16 31.23 4.74
C SER A 621 4.42 31.71 3.32
N VAL A 622 5.60 32.30 3.11
CA VAL A 622 6.16 32.58 1.79
C VAL A 622 6.60 31.28 1.10
N MET A 623 6.36 31.22 -0.20
CA MET A 623 6.72 30.15 -1.13
C MET A 623 7.93 30.59 -1.96
N VAL A 624 8.88 29.67 -2.17
CA VAL A 624 9.94 29.87 -3.18
C VAL A 624 9.55 29.25 -4.51
N ALA A 625 10.34 29.49 -5.55
CA ALA A 625 10.09 28.96 -6.89
C ALA A 625 9.83 27.44 -6.92
N SER A 626 10.53 26.66 -6.08
CA SER A 626 10.34 25.20 -5.97
C SER A 626 9.04 24.76 -5.29
N ASP A 627 8.39 25.67 -4.55
CA ASP A 627 7.12 25.46 -3.87
C ASP A 627 5.93 25.95 -4.70
N LEU A 628 6.15 26.65 -5.81
CA LEU A 628 5.12 27.20 -6.68
C LEU A 628 4.76 26.24 -7.82
N LYS A 629 3.46 26.11 -8.07
CA LYS A 629 2.91 25.41 -9.24
C LYS A 629 2.21 26.44 -10.11
N ARG A 630 2.65 26.57 -11.36
CA ARG A 630 1.92 27.36 -12.37
C ARG A 630 0.77 26.51 -12.93
N SER A 631 -0.42 27.09 -12.98
CA SER A 631 -1.59 26.46 -13.59
C SER A 631 -2.50 27.50 -14.21
N LYS A 632 -3.35 27.06 -15.15
CA LYS A 632 -4.33 27.92 -15.80
C LYS A 632 -5.56 28.06 -14.89
N LEU A 633 -5.82 29.27 -14.43
CA LEU A 633 -7.07 29.63 -13.77
C LEU A 633 -8.11 29.94 -14.86
N LYS A 634 -9.27 29.27 -14.80
CA LYS A 634 -10.40 29.58 -15.67
C LYS A 634 -11.12 30.82 -15.14
N VAL A 635 -11.36 31.78 -16.01
CA VAL A 635 -12.10 33.00 -15.70
C VAL A 635 -13.21 33.20 -16.73
N ASP A 636 -14.38 33.61 -16.27
CA ASP A 636 -15.59 33.75 -17.10
C ASP A 636 -15.73 35.14 -17.76
N SER A 637 -14.79 36.04 -17.46
CA SER A 637 -14.82 37.42 -17.94
C SER A 637 -13.42 38.00 -18.06
N ARG A 638 -13.21 38.78 -19.13
CA ARG A 638 -12.09 39.72 -19.25
C ARG A 638 -12.61 41.14 -19.10
N TYR A 639 -11.80 41.99 -18.49
CA TYR A 639 -12.17 43.38 -18.21
C TYR A 639 -11.19 44.32 -18.90
N PHE A 640 -11.73 45.32 -19.59
CA PHE A 640 -10.95 46.37 -20.25
C PHE A 640 -11.37 47.71 -19.69
N TYR A 641 -10.42 48.53 -19.27
CA TYR A 641 -10.68 49.88 -18.82
C TYR A 641 -10.45 50.88 -19.94
N HIS A 642 -11.48 51.66 -20.26
CA HIS A 642 -11.45 52.66 -21.30
C HIS A 642 -10.77 53.95 -20.82
N LEU A 643 -9.63 54.26 -21.41
CA LEU A 643 -8.87 55.50 -21.22
C LEU A 643 -9.10 56.47 -22.37
N VAL A 644 -9.07 57.75 -22.05
CA VAL A 644 -9.06 58.85 -23.03
C VAL A 644 -7.94 59.81 -22.64
N SER A 645 -7.02 60.09 -23.57
CA SER A 645 -5.92 61.04 -23.37
C SER A 645 -6.42 62.49 -23.37
N ALA A 646 -5.55 63.42 -22.96
CA ALA A 646 -5.81 64.85 -23.11
C ALA A 646 -6.03 65.28 -24.57
N SER A 647 -5.48 64.53 -25.54
CA SER A 647 -5.66 64.76 -26.97
C SER A 647 -6.94 64.15 -27.56
N GLY A 648 -7.79 63.50 -26.74
CA GLY A 648 -9.05 62.87 -27.18
C GLY A 648 -8.89 61.49 -27.82
N LYS A 649 -7.68 60.92 -27.81
CA LYS A 649 -7.38 59.56 -28.28
C LYS A 649 -7.76 58.56 -27.19
N SER A 650 -8.39 57.44 -27.55
CA SER A 650 -8.86 56.44 -26.59
C SER A 650 -8.09 55.12 -26.68
N ALA A 651 -7.99 54.41 -25.56
CA ALA A 651 -7.39 53.08 -25.46
C ALA A 651 -8.19 52.19 -24.51
N ASP A 652 -8.37 50.92 -24.87
CA ASP A 652 -8.94 49.91 -23.98
C ASP A 652 -7.79 49.08 -23.39
N VAL A 653 -7.52 49.24 -22.09
CA VAL A 653 -6.40 48.57 -21.43
C VAL A 653 -6.92 47.39 -20.62
N GLU A 654 -6.44 46.19 -20.92
CA GLU A 654 -6.84 44.95 -20.26
C GLU A 654 -6.43 44.93 -18.78
N ILE A 655 -7.33 44.44 -17.92
CA ILE A 655 -7.09 44.21 -16.49
C ILE A 655 -7.06 42.69 -16.25
N TYR A 656 -5.85 42.16 -16.03
CA TYR A 656 -5.65 40.72 -15.81
C TYR A 656 -6.34 40.18 -14.56
N PHE A 657 -6.32 40.95 -13.46
CA PHE A 657 -6.94 40.63 -12.18
C PHE A 657 -7.48 41.93 -11.58
N LEU A 658 -8.80 42.04 -11.45
CA LEU A 658 -9.46 43.26 -10.96
C LEU A 658 -9.01 43.60 -9.54
N GLU A 659 -8.77 42.60 -8.70
CA GLU A 659 -8.29 42.76 -7.33
C GLU A 659 -6.89 43.40 -7.24
N TYR A 660 -6.15 43.48 -8.36
CA TYR A 660 -4.82 44.11 -8.42
C TYR A 660 -4.88 45.59 -8.84
N LEU A 661 -6.01 46.04 -9.37
CA LEU A 661 -6.19 47.39 -9.90
C LEU A 661 -5.93 48.52 -8.88
N PRO A 662 -6.21 48.35 -7.58
CA PRO A 662 -5.82 49.34 -6.57
C PRO A 662 -4.29 49.53 -6.42
N GLY A 663 -3.47 48.66 -7.01
CA GLY A 663 -2.01 48.68 -6.90
C GLY A 663 -1.31 49.26 -8.12
N VAL A 664 -2.03 49.92 -9.02
CA VAL A 664 -1.46 50.57 -10.19
C VAL A 664 -0.62 51.77 -9.74
N VAL A 665 0.59 51.88 -10.29
CA VAL A 665 1.47 53.04 -10.05
C VAL A 665 1.72 53.86 -11.31
N ALA A 666 1.49 53.27 -12.49
CA ALA A 666 1.70 53.92 -13.78
C ALA A 666 0.98 53.16 -14.91
N LEU A 667 0.94 53.78 -16.09
CA LEU A 667 0.59 53.12 -17.35
C LEU A 667 1.84 52.90 -18.19
N GLY A 668 2.10 51.68 -18.64
CA GLY A 668 3.20 51.35 -19.53
C GLY A 668 2.76 51.44 -20.98
N VAL A 669 3.57 52.06 -21.83
CA VAL A 669 3.38 52.14 -23.28
C VAL A 669 4.64 51.71 -24.01
N HIS A 670 4.47 50.94 -25.09
CA HIS A 670 5.57 50.58 -25.96
C HIS A 670 6.06 51.81 -26.76
N PRO A 671 7.35 52.16 -26.75
CA PRO A 671 7.86 53.40 -27.34
C PRO A 671 7.69 53.49 -28.87
N GLU A 672 7.52 52.35 -29.55
CA GLU A 672 7.28 52.27 -31.00
C GLU A 672 5.81 51.95 -31.34
N GLY A 673 4.92 51.98 -30.34
CA GLY A 673 3.51 51.65 -30.51
C GLY A 673 2.63 52.84 -30.90
N ALA A 674 1.38 52.53 -31.24
CA ALA A 674 0.29 53.45 -31.53
C ALA A 674 0.03 54.47 -30.42
N TYR A 675 0.45 54.23 -29.17
CA TYR A 675 0.26 55.14 -28.04
C TYR A 675 1.54 55.86 -27.59
N ALA A 676 2.65 55.76 -28.33
CA ALA A 676 3.95 56.33 -27.94
C ALA A 676 3.90 57.84 -27.61
N ASP A 677 2.96 58.58 -28.22
CA ASP A 677 2.69 60.00 -27.95
C ASP A 677 2.14 60.27 -26.53
N TRP A 678 1.72 59.24 -25.80
CA TRP A 678 1.22 59.34 -24.43
C TRP A 678 2.34 59.34 -23.38
N VAL A 679 3.55 58.90 -23.74
CA VAL A 679 4.69 58.83 -22.82
C VAL A 679 4.99 60.21 -22.24
N GLY A 680 5.16 60.28 -20.92
CA GLY A 680 5.40 61.52 -20.19
C GLY A 680 4.14 62.32 -19.85
N GLN A 681 2.96 61.90 -20.31
CA GLN A 681 1.68 62.43 -19.84
C GLN A 681 1.29 61.80 -18.49
N GLU A 682 0.28 62.39 -17.84
CA GLU A 682 -0.37 61.81 -16.66
C GLU A 682 -1.81 61.39 -17.01
N ILE A 683 -2.24 60.27 -16.43
CA ILE A 683 -3.62 59.80 -16.50
C ILE A 683 -4.20 59.64 -15.10
N GLN A 684 -5.52 59.55 -15.00
CA GLN A 684 -6.20 59.37 -13.72
C GLN A 684 -6.15 57.92 -13.25
N HIS A 685 -5.71 57.68 -12.02
CA HIS A 685 -5.75 56.35 -11.40
C HIS A 685 -7.19 55.79 -11.44
N PRO A 686 -7.41 54.55 -11.91
CA PRO A 686 -8.76 54.01 -12.12
C PRO A 686 -9.65 54.03 -10.87
N ILE A 687 -9.08 53.67 -9.71
CA ILE A 687 -9.76 53.65 -8.40
C ILE A 687 -9.72 55.00 -7.68
N TYR A 688 -8.52 55.44 -7.28
CA TYR A 688 -8.34 56.58 -6.37
C TYR A 688 -8.35 57.96 -7.02
N ARG A 689 -8.41 58.05 -8.37
CA ARG A 689 -8.51 59.32 -9.12
C ARG A 689 -7.41 60.36 -8.79
N HIS A 690 -6.22 59.92 -8.37
CA HIS A 690 -5.03 60.77 -8.36
C HIS A 690 -4.27 60.59 -9.70
N PRO A 691 -3.47 61.57 -10.15
CA PRO A 691 -2.69 61.43 -11.37
C PRO A 691 -1.58 60.39 -11.23
N ILE A 692 -1.38 59.57 -12.27
CA ILE A 692 -0.28 58.59 -12.40
C ILE A 692 0.41 58.77 -13.75
N PRO A 693 1.74 58.54 -13.85
CA PRO A 693 2.50 58.79 -15.07
C PRO A 693 2.32 57.68 -16.12
N VAL A 694 2.57 58.05 -17.39
CA VAL A 694 2.71 57.13 -18.52
C VAL A 694 4.19 56.91 -18.85
N LEU A 695 4.66 55.67 -18.75
CA LEU A 695 6.07 55.28 -18.87
C LEU A 695 6.33 54.54 -20.18
N ALA A 696 7.50 54.76 -20.78
CA ALA A 696 7.96 53.99 -21.92
C ALA A 696 8.69 52.71 -21.49
N SER A 697 8.33 51.57 -22.09
CA SER A 697 9.08 50.31 -21.90
C SER A 697 8.93 49.36 -23.09
N VAL A 698 10.02 48.70 -23.46
CA VAL A 698 10.03 47.62 -24.47
C VAL A 698 9.73 46.24 -23.86
N ASN A 699 9.63 46.14 -22.54
CA ASN A 699 9.47 44.87 -21.81
C ASN A 699 8.00 44.58 -21.41
N LEU A 700 7.05 45.22 -22.09
CA LEU A 700 5.60 45.07 -21.86
C LEU A 700 5.06 43.83 -22.60
N ASN A 701 3.99 43.22 -22.11
CA ASN A 701 3.33 42.11 -22.80
C ASN A 701 2.37 42.58 -23.90
N ALA A 702 1.94 43.84 -23.82
CA ALA A 702 1.06 44.49 -24.79
C ALA A 702 1.59 45.89 -25.11
N GLU A 703 1.03 46.51 -26.15
CA GLU A 703 1.39 47.86 -26.58
C GLU A 703 1.11 48.91 -25.50
N ILE A 704 0.09 48.67 -24.67
CA ILE A 704 -0.28 49.47 -23.50
C ILE A 704 -0.71 48.52 -22.38
N GLU A 705 -0.15 48.66 -21.17
CA GLU A 705 -0.47 47.81 -20.02
C GLU A 705 -0.38 48.54 -18.68
N TRP A 706 -1.14 48.07 -17.68
CA TRP A 706 -1.07 48.61 -16.32
C TRP A 706 0.21 48.19 -15.59
N ILE A 707 0.96 49.16 -15.06
CA ILE A 707 2.14 48.89 -14.23
C ILE A 707 1.70 48.67 -12.79
N ILE A 708 1.61 47.40 -12.43
CA ILE A 708 1.25 46.94 -11.08
C ILE A 708 2.44 46.16 -10.51
N PRO A 709 3.22 46.74 -9.56
CA PRO A 709 4.45 46.14 -9.05
C PRO A 709 4.27 44.71 -8.51
N LEU A 710 3.22 44.45 -7.73
CA LEU A 710 2.92 43.12 -7.18
C LEU A 710 2.47 42.09 -8.23
N ALA A 711 2.01 42.52 -9.41
CA ALA A 711 1.57 41.58 -10.45
C ALA A 711 2.76 40.88 -11.12
N ARG A 712 3.86 41.60 -11.37
CA ARG A 712 5.04 41.10 -12.10
C ARG A 712 6.32 41.81 -11.64
N LYS A 713 7.42 41.04 -11.49
CA LYS A 713 8.76 41.60 -11.20
C LYS A 713 9.22 42.66 -12.22
N ALA A 714 8.82 42.52 -13.49
CA ALA A 714 9.12 43.52 -14.51
C ALA A 714 8.46 44.88 -14.22
N HIS A 715 7.23 44.88 -13.69
CA HIS A 715 6.53 46.11 -13.30
C HIS A 715 7.20 46.74 -12.08
N GLU A 716 7.60 45.94 -11.08
CA GLU A 716 8.36 46.44 -9.93
C GLU A 716 9.67 47.10 -10.37
N ARG A 717 10.42 46.44 -11.26
CA ARG A 717 11.69 46.98 -11.78
C ARG A 717 11.46 48.30 -12.51
N LEU A 718 10.47 48.35 -13.41
CA LEU A 718 10.14 49.55 -14.15
C LEU A 718 9.74 50.71 -13.23
N ALA A 719 8.90 50.44 -12.22
CA ALA A 719 8.52 51.45 -11.23
C ALA A 719 9.74 52.04 -10.50
N ARG A 720 10.70 51.19 -10.09
CA ARG A 720 11.95 51.63 -9.44
C ARG A 720 12.84 52.46 -10.37
N GLU A 721 12.98 52.04 -11.64
CA GLU A 721 13.80 52.74 -12.64
C GLU A 721 13.33 54.19 -12.86
N TYR A 722 12.03 54.44 -12.73
CA TYR A 722 11.42 55.77 -12.84
C TYR A 722 11.16 56.46 -11.49
N GLY A 723 11.73 55.95 -10.39
CA GLY A 723 11.62 56.58 -9.06
C GLY A 723 10.23 56.53 -8.42
N LEU A 724 9.34 55.66 -8.90
CA LEU A 724 8.02 55.44 -8.31
C LEU A 724 8.12 54.49 -7.12
N ASN A 725 7.25 54.64 -6.12
CA ASN A 725 7.19 53.71 -4.99
C ASN A 725 6.58 52.37 -5.45
N PRO A 726 7.36 51.27 -5.52
CA PRO A 726 6.83 49.98 -5.94
C PRO A 726 6.12 49.24 -4.79
N GLN A 727 6.30 49.67 -3.54
CA GLN A 727 5.86 48.95 -2.32
C GLN A 727 4.39 49.20 -1.98
N VAL A 728 3.50 48.93 -2.93
CA VAL A 728 2.05 49.01 -2.70
C VAL A 728 1.55 47.65 -2.20
N GLN A 729 1.20 47.57 -0.91
CA GLN A 729 0.69 46.35 -0.29
C GLN A 729 -0.80 46.16 -0.57
N LEU A 730 -1.16 45.10 -1.30
CA LEU A 730 -2.55 44.85 -1.72
C LEU A 730 -3.30 43.83 -0.88
N PHE A 731 -2.59 42.86 -0.30
CA PHE A 731 -3.19 41.77 0.45
C PHE A 731 -2.52 41.63 1.83
N ASP A 732 -3.27 41.23 2.84
CA ASP A 732 -2.71 40.87 4.15
C ASP A 732 -2.19 39.41 4.19
N ALA A 733 -1.83 38.92 5.38
CA ALA A 733 -1.33 37.55 5.55
C ALA A 733 -2.43 36.49 5.44
N GLN A 734 -3.70 36.88 5.54
CA GLN A 734 -4.87 35.99 5.50
C GLN A 734 -5.47 35.93 4.10
N GLY A 735 -4.94 36.69 3.15
CA GLY A 735 -5.45 36.75 1.78
C GLY A 735 -6.61 37.71 1.59
N LEU A 736 -6.89 38.56 2.58
CA LEU A 736 -7.84 39.66 2.46
C LEU A 736 -7.14 40.90 1.88
N MET A 737 -7.93 41.80 1.30
CA MET A 737 -7.46 43.05 0.75
C MET A 737 -6.96 43.98 1.85
N SER A 738 -5.75 44.52 1.68
CA SER A 738 -5.16 45.57 2.53
C SER A 738 -5.18 46.95 1.87
N ALA A 739 -5.58 47.03 0.61
CA ALA A 739 -5.66 48.27 -0.14
C ALA A 739 -6.64 49.27 0.51
N PRO A 740 -6.34 50.58 0.52
CA PRO A 740 -7.29 51.61 0.94
C PRO A 740 -8.67 51.45 0.31
N GLU A 741 -9.74 51.74 1.06
CA GLU A 741 -11.15 51.58 0.67
C GLU A 741 -11.64 50.12 0.49
N PHE A 742 -10.74 49.12 0.46
CA PHE A 742 -11.07 47.69 0.36
C PHE A 742 -10.57 46.87 1.56
N GLN A 743 -10.20 47.50 2.67
CA GLN A 743 -9.64 46.79 3.82
C GLN A 743 -10.55 45.67 4.31
N ALA A 744 -9.96 44.50 4.55
CA ALA A 744 -10.62 43.27 4.99
C ALA A 744 -11.62 42.65 3.99
N PHE A 745 -11.73 43.19 2.77
CA PHE A 745 -12.54 42.55 1.73
C PHE A 745 -11.85 41.28 1.25
N THR A 746 -12.62 40.26 0.90
CA THR A 746 -12.10 39.18 0.06
C THR A 746 -11.77 39.72 -1.34
N PRO A 747 -10.82 39.10 -2.09
CA PRO A 747 -10.54 39.49 -3.47
C PRO A 747 -11.79 39.54 -4.35
N GLN A 748 -12.74 38.62 -4.13
CA GLN A 748 -14.00 38.58 -4.86
C GLN A 748 -14.88 39.81 -4.55
N GLN A 749 -15.07 40.14 -3.26
CA GLN A 749 -15.84 41.33 -2.86
C GLN A 749 -15.23 42.61 -3.41
N ALA A 750 -13.90 42.71 -3.45
CA ALA A 750 -13.22 43.84 -4.08
C ALA A 750 -13.48 43.89 -5.59
N CYS A 751 -13.41 42.76 -6.30
CA CYS A 751 -13.75 42.70 -7.71
C CYS A 751 -15.18 43.18 -7.99
N GLU A 752 -16.17 42.69 -7.22
CA GLU A 752 -17.58 43.08 -7.37
C GLU A 752 -17.77 44.60 -7.18
N ASN A 753 -17.17 45.17 -6.14
CA ASN A 753 -17.23 46.62 -5.90
C ASN A 753 -16.51 47.44 -6.98
N ILE A 754 -15.37 46.97 -7.48
CA ILE A 754 -14.63 47.63 -8.57
C ILE A 754 -15.45 47.62 -9.87
N VAL A 755 -16.13 46.52 -10.20
CA VAL A 755 -17.00 46.44 -11.37
C VAL A 755 -18.13 47.46 -11.28
N GLU A 756 -18.81 47.55 -10.14
CA GLU A 756 -19.87 48.53 -9.91
C GLU A 756 -19.35 49.98 -10.03
N ARG A 757 -18.23 50.28 -9.36
CA ARG A 757 -17.62 51.63 -9.36
C ARG A 757 -17.16 52.08 -10.74
N LEU A 758 -16.72 51.16 -11.59
CA LEU A 758 -16.14 51.46 -12.89
C LEU A 758 -17.09 51.18 -14.06
N ALA A 759 -18.35 50.86 -13.82
CA ALA A 759 -19.32 50.42 -14.85
C ALA A 759 -19.38 51.32 -16.11
N SER A 760 -19.20 52.63 -15.97
CA SER A 760 -19.23 53.58 -17.11
C SER A 760 -17.95 53.61 -17.96
N ARG A 761 -16.85 53.02 -17.48
CA ARG A 761 -15.54 52.98 -18.16
C ARG A 761 -14.97 51.57 -18.28
N LEU A 762 -15.67 50.56 -17.78
CA LEU A 762 -15.23 49.17 -17.77
C LEU A 762 -16.04 48.39 -18.80
N ARG A 763 -15.37 47.87 -19.83
CA ARG A 763 -15.96 46.90 -20.76
C ARG A 763 -15.69 45.50 -20.24
N GLN A 764 -16.76 44.74 -20.01
CA GLN A 764 -16.68 43.31 -19.69
C GLN A 764 -16.93 42.50 -20.96
N GLU A 765 -16.03 41.58 -21.27
CA GLU A 765 -16.24 40.54 -22.27
C GLU A 765 -16.53 39.23 -21.55
N SER A 766 -17.67 38.59 -21.84
CA SER A 766 -18.06 37.29 -21.28
C SER A 766 -17.64 36.12 -22.18
N GLY A 767 -17.18 35.02 -21.58
CA GLY A 767 -16.55 33.90 -22.30
C GLY A 767 -15.67 33.07 -21.38
N GLN A 768 -15.02 32.01 -21.89
CA GLN A 768 -14.11 31.19 -21.08
C GLN A 768 -12.66 31.46 -21.47
N TRP A 769 -11.91 32.03 -20.52
CA TRP A 769 -10.48 32.28 -20.69
C TRP A 769 -9.65 31.56 -19.64
N ALA A 770 -8.36 31.42 -19.94
CA ALA A 770 -7.40 30.74 -19.11
C ALA A 770 -6.21 31.66 -18.83
N VAL A 771 -6.11 32.18 -17.61
CA VAL A 771 -5.01 33.05 -17.17
C VAL A 771 -4.00 32.28 -16.34
N ASP A 772 -2.72 32.63 -16.45
CA ASP A 772 -1.68 31.98 -15.64
C ASP A 772 -1.77 32.45 -14.19
N ALA A 773 -1.98 31.51 -13.28
CA ALA A 773 -1.95 31.74 -11.84
C ALA A 773 -0.93 30.83 -11.17
N LEU A 774 -0.45 31.29 -10.02
CA LEU A 774 0.48 30.55 -9.18
C LEU A 774 -0.29 29.95 -8.00
N TYR A 775 0.03 28.71 -7.70
CA TYR A 775 -0.56 27.95 -6.60
C TYR A 775 0.55 27.42 -5.70
N CYS A 776 0.27 27.31 -4.41
CA CYS A 776 1.12 26.55 -3.51
C CYS A 776 1.10 25.09 -3.97
N SER A 777 2.27 24.55 -4.29
CA SER A 777 2.38 23.17 -4.72
C SER A 777 1.92 22.21 -3.62
N ARG A 778 1.97 22.57 -2.33
CA ARG A 778 1.59 21.68 -1.22
C ARG A 778 0.10 21.75 -0.89
N SER A 779 -0.44 22.93 -0.63
CA SER A 779 -1.86 23.12 -0.27
C SER A 779 -2.79 23.12 -1.47
N GLY A 780 -2.30 23.48 -2.67
CA GLY A 780 -3.11 23.64 -3.88
C GLY A 780 -3.86 24.97 -3.96
N VAL A 781 -3.68 25.87 -2.99
CA VAL A 781 -4.35 27.17 -2.93
C VAL A 781 -3.58 28.21 -3.76
N ARG A 782 -4.30 29.15 -4.41
CA ARG A 782 -3.69 30.26 -5.16
C ARG A 782 -2.86 31.11 -4.20
N VAL A 783 -1.61 31.39 -4.57
CA VAL A 783 -0.75 32.27 -3.77
C VAL A 783 -1.01 33.73 -4.11
N ILE A 784 -0.81 34.59 -3.13
CA ILE A 784 -0.90 36.04 -3.27
C ILE A 784 0.51 36.66 -3.19
N PRO A 785 0.88 37.57 -4.10
CA PRO A 785 2.13 38.31 -3.99
C PRO A 785 2.01 39.38 -2.89
N ARG A 786 3.02 39.48 -2.05
CA ARG A 786 3.14 40.52 -1.02
C ARG A 786 4.59 40.96 -0.85
N TYR A 787 4.79 42.17 -0.33
CA TYR A 787 6.09 42.52 0.22
C TYR A 787 6.29 41.81 1.56
N SER A 788 7.47 41.24 1.73
CA SER A 788 7.88 40.56 2.95
C SER A 788 9.40 40.64 3.08
N GLU A 789 9.85 40.95 4.29
CA GLU A 789 11.24 40.84 4.67
C GLU A 789 11.65 39.36 4.71
N GLN A 790 12.74 39.01 4.02
CA GLN A 790 13.25 37.64 3.94
C GLN A 790 14.78 37.64 4.07
N ARG A 791 15.32 36.50 4.53
CA ARG A 791 16.77 36.26 4.60
C ARG A 791 17.25 35.49 3.37
N PHE A 792 18.35 35.96 2.81
CA PHE A 792 18.95 35.44 1.60
C PHE A 792 20.43 35.09 1.80
N VAL A 793 20.92 34.18 0.96
CA VAL A 793 22.34 33.88 0.79
C VAL A 793 22.79 34.35 -0.60
N ARG A 794 23.88 35.12 -0.65
CA ARG A 794 24.60 35.47 -1.89
C ARG A 794 25.27 34.22 -2.46
N ILE A 795 24.87 33.82 -3.65
CA ILE A 795 25.31 32.57 -4.30
C ILE A 795 25.92 32.80 -5.69
N GLU A 796 25.96 34.03 -6.16
CA GLU A 796 26.33 34.37 -7.53
C GLU A 796 27.72 33.87 -7.90
N GLN A 797 28.68 34.01 -6.98
CA GLN A 797 30.04 33.52 -7.19
C GLN A 797 30.09 31.98 -7.17
N ALA A 798 29.44 31.36 -6.18
CA ALA A 798 29.35 29.90 -6.08
C ALA A 798 28.67 29.27 -7.31
N VAL A 799 27.66 29.91 -7.88
CA VAL A 799 27.00 29.49 -9.13
C VAL A 799 27.98 29.53 -10.31
N LYS A 800 28.82 30.57 -10.42
CA LYS A 800 29.85 30.66 -11.48
C LYS A 800 30.88 29.56 -11.33
N ASP A 801 31.40 29.36 -10.11
CA ASP A 801 32.43 28.37 -9.84
C ASP A 801 31.90 26.95 -10.03
N LEU A 802 30.67 26.67 -9.58
CA LEU A 802 30.02 25.38 -9.79
C LEU A 802 29.73 25.10 -11.27
N LYS A 803 29.31 26.11 -12.05
CA LYS A 803 29.16 25.95 -13.51
C LYS A 803 30.48 25.56 -14.16
N ARG A 804 31.59 26.19 -13.77
CA ARG A 804 32.92 25.83 -14.26
C ARG A 804 33.24 24.37 -13.92
N ALA A 805 33.12 23.98 -12.65
CA ALA A 805 33.39 22.61 -12.20
C ALA A 805 32.55 21.56 -12.96
N VAL A 806 31.27 21.85 -13.24
CA VAL A 806 30.41 20.97 -14.04
C VAL A 806 30.87 20.90 -15.50
N MET A 807 31.27 22.01 -16.12
CA MET A 807 31.74 22.04 -17.51
C MET A 807 33.10 21.36 -17.68
N GLU A 808 33.99 21.49 -16.69
CA GLU A 808 35.33 20.89 -16.65
C GLU A 808 35.31 19.40 -16.23
N ASN A 809 34.12 18.83 -15.98
CA ASN A 809 33.91 17.44 -15.56
C ASN A 809 34.58 17.10 -14.21
N GLU A 810 34.72 18.05 -13.30
CA GLU A 810 35.10 17.79 -11.91
C GLU A 810 34.02 16.95 -11.18
N ILE A 811 32.77 17.06 -11.64
CA ILE A 811 31.62 16.27 -11.20
C ILE A 811 31.20 15.34 -12.33
N ARG A 812 31.16 14.04 -12.06
CA ARG A 812 30.63 13.05 -13.01
C ARG A 812 29.12 12.91 -12.81
N PHE A 813 28.40 12.73 -13.91
CA PHE A 813 26.98 12.43 -13.91
C PHE A 813 26.73 11.10 -14.60
N SER A 814 25.73 10.36 -14.12
CA SER A 814 25.25 9.12 -14.78
C SER A 814 24.88 9.27 -16.26
N SER A 815 24.53 10.48 -16.72
CA SER A 815 24.35 10.78 -18.14
C SER A 815 24.54 12.27 -18.43
N GLU A 816 24.82 12.59 -19.70
CA GLU A 816 25.02 13.97 -20.16
C GLU A 816 23.73 14.81 -20.09
N LEU A 817 22.56 14.16 -20.20
CA LEU A 817 21.25 14.79 -20.02
C LEU A 817 21.15 15.49 -18.65
N TRP A 818 21.60 14.83 -17.59
CA TRP A 818 21.49 15.36 -16.23
C TRP A 818 22.48 16.50 -15.97
N LYS A 819 23.66 16.42 -16.58
CA LYS A 819 24.65 17.51 -16.57
C LYS A 819 24.07 18.78 -17.21
N GLU A 820 23.47 18.67 -18.40
CA GLU A 820 22.80 19.78 -19.07
C GLU A 820 21.65 20.35 -18.24
N HIS A 821 20.85 19.49 -17.60
CA HIS A 821 19.76 19.91 -16.74
C HIS A 821 20.26 20.72 -15.53
N VAL A 822 21.34 20.28 -14.87
CA VAL A 822 21.97 21.03 -13.78
C VAL A 822 22.50 22.38 -14.25
N LEU A 823 23.17 22.45 -15.41
CA LEU A 823 23.65 23.72 -15.99
C LEU A 823 22.49 24.70 -16.30
N LYS A 824 21.36 24.18 -16.76
CA LYS A 824 20.14 24.96 -16.99
C LYS A 824 19.58 25.53 -15.69
N ILE A 825 19.51 24.71 -14.64
CA ILE A 825 19.09 25.14 -13.29
C ILE A 825 20.01 26.27 -12.79
N LEU A 826 21.32 26.08 -12.86
CA LEU A 826 22.31 27.06 -12.40
C LEU A 826 22.22 28.39 -13.17
N SER A 827 21.76 28.36 -14.42
CA SER A 827 21.60 29.58 -15.23
C SER A 827 20.41 30.44 -14.84
N GLY A 828 19.42 29.87 -14.14
CA GLY A 828 18.29 30.62 -13.61
C GLY A 828 18.47 31.09 -12.17
N LEU A 829 19.58 30.77 -11.50
CA LEU A 829 19.81 31.06 -10.08
C LEU A 829 20.62 32.33 -9.87
N SER A 830 20.06 33.27 -9.12
CA SER A 830 20.72 34.51 -8.72
C SER A 830 20.72 34.75 -7.22
N ILE A 831 19.69 34.30 -6.50
CA ILE A 831 19.54 34.48 -5.06
C ILE A 831 18.93 33.22 -4.44
N TRP A 832 19.21 32.97 -3.15
CA TRP A 832 18.62 31.87 -2.42
C TRP A 832 17.98 32.32 -1.11
N CYS A 833 16.64 32.28 -1.05
CA CYS A 833 15.86 32.60 0.16
C CYS A 833 15.83 31.42 1.14
N ILE A 834 16.39 31.63 2.33
CA ILE A 834 16.57 30.59 3.35
C ILE A 834 15.56 30.66 4.51
N SER A 835 14.81 31.75 4.67
CA SER A 835 13.80 31.93 5.73
C SER A 835 12.40 31.44 5.36
N ARG A 836 11.64 30.93 6.35
CA ARG A 836 10.25 30.49 6.23
C ARG A 836 9.45 30.84 7.49
N GLN A 837 8.16 31.14 7.32
CA GLN A 837 7.29 31.66 8.40
C GLN A 837 6.37 30.59 9.02
N TYR A 838 6.44 29.34 8.55
CA TYR A 838 5.77 28.23 9.22
C TYR A 838 6.54 27.83 10.50
N TRP A 839 5.89 27.13 11.43
CA TRP A 839 6.43 26.91 12.78
C TRP A 839 7.40 25.72 12.87
N TRP A 840 7.25 24.72 12.02
CA TRP A 840 8.05 23.49 12.06
C TRP A 840 9.36 23.57 11.26
N GLY A 841 10.51 23.49 11.93
CA GLY A 841 11.84 23.41 11.30
C GLY A 841 12.96 23.83 12.25
N ASN A 842 14.19 23.91 11.73
CA ASN A 842 15.32 24.48 12.48
C ASN A 842 15.14 26.00 12.62
N ALA A 843 15.16 26.53 13.83
CA ALA A 843 14.95 27.96 14.08
C ALA A 843 16.11 28.82 13.57
N ILE A 844 15.80 30.01 13.03
CA ILE A 844 16.82 31.00 12.68
C ILE A 844 17.14 31.82 13.95
N PRO A 845 18.43 32.00 14.32
CA PRO A 845 18.79 32.80 15.49
C PRO A 845 18.20 34.21 15.46
N ASN A 846 17.68 34.66 16.60
CA ASN A 846 17.04 35.97 16.79
C ASN A 846 15.88 36.24 15.83
N SER A 847 15.07 35.22 15.54
CA SER A 847 13.92 35.31 14.65
C SER A 847 12.82 34.33 15.02
N GLU A 848 11.57 34.65 14.66
CA GLU A 848 10.46 33.70 14.69
C GLU A 848 10.42 32.77 13.47
N ASP A 849 11.24 33.04 12.45
CA ASP A 849 11.35 32.24 11.24
C ASP A 849 12.14 30.94 11.48
N VAL A 850 11.87 29.95 10.62
CA VAL A 850 12.65 28.73 10.52
C VAL A 850 13.41 28.68 9.19
N PHE A 851 14.50 27.92 9.15
CA PHE A 851 15.20 27.62 7.92
C PHE A 851 14.33 26.81 6.97
N SER A 852 14.50 27.07 5.67
CA SER A 852 13.95 26.21 4.64
C SER A 852 14.50 24.79 4.76
N THR A 853 13.67 23.79 4.49
CA THR A 853 14.07 22.37 4.47
C THR A 853 15.36 22.13 3.69
N TRP A 854 15.48 22.75 2.51
CA TRP A 854 16.63 22.55 1.63
C TRP A 854 17.92 23.16 2.17
N PHE A 855 17.84 24.20 3.01
CA PHE A 855 18.99 24.73 3.75
C PHE A 855 19.47 23.70 4.79
N SER A 856 18.55 23.12 5.55
CA SER A 856 18.87 22.05 6.51
C SER A 856 19.42 20.81 5.81
N MET A 857 18.94 20.47 4.61
CA MET A 857 19.46 19.33 3.85
C MET A 857 20.82 19.59 3.18
N ALA A 858 21.16 20.84 2.89
CA ALA A 858 22.52 21.17 2.47
C ALA A 858 23.52 20.96 3.62
N ALA A 859 23.15 21.38 4.85
CA ALA A 859 23.93 21.09 6.06
C ALA A 859 24.04 19.59 6.35
N TRP A 860 22.97 18.82 6.14
CA TRP A 860 22.97 17.35 6.28
C TRP A 860 24.01 16.68 5.36
N VAL A 861 24.15 17.15 4.11
CA VAL A 861 25.17 16.60 3.19
C VAL A 861 26.58 16.93 3.66
N LEU A 862 26.81 18.16 4.14
CA LEU A 862 28.10 18.53 4.75
C LEU A 862 28.43 17.66 5.97
N GLN A 863 27.44 17.36 6.81
CA GLN A 863 27.59 16.43 7.93
C GLN A 863 28.02 15.03 7.45
N GLY A 864 27.41 14.54 6.38
CA GLY A 864 27.79 13.28 5.75
C GLY A 864 29.24 13.26 5.24
N ALA A 865 29.72 14.40 4.73
CA ALA A 865 31.12 14.57 4.31
C ALA A 865 32.09 14.71 5.50
N GLY A 866 31.58 14.93 6.73
CA GLY A 866 32.37 15.05 7.96
C GLY A 866 32.52 16.48 8.49
N TRP A 867 31.79 17.46 7.97
CA TRP A 867 31.79 18.84 8.45
C TRP A 867 30.68 19.05 9.52
N PRO A 868 30.89 19.83 10.59
CA PRO A 868 31.99 20.78 10.82
C PRO A 868 33.23 20.20 11.49
N ASP A 869 33.21 18.93 11.92
CA ASP A 869 34.32 18.31 12.65
C ASP A 869 35.61 18.30 11.83
N ASN A 870 35.50 18.10 10.52
CA ASN A 870 36.54 18.34 9.54
C ASN A 870 36.20 19.62 8.72
N PRO A 871 36.97 20.72 8.86
CA PRO A 871 36.74 21.96 8.11
C PRO A 871 36.95 21.85 6.60
N LYS A 872 37.72 20.86 6.14
CA LYS A 872 37.98 20.58 4.72
C LYS A 872 37.68 19.10 4.45
N PRO A 873 36.40 18.70 4.50
CA PRO A 873 36.03 17.32 4.21
C PRO A 873 36.36 16.98 2.76
N GLU A 874 36.68 15.72 2.51
CA GLU A 874 36.71 15.20 1.14
C GLU A 874 35.29 15.18 0.56
N ALA A 875 35.19 15.29 -0.76
CA ALA A 875 33.91 15.15 -1.44
C ALA A 875 33.38 13.71 -1.29
N ILE A 876 32.07 13.58 -1.10
CA ILE A 876 31.36 12.30 -1.11
C ILE A 876 31.57 11.65 -2.48
N ASP A 877 32.03 10.40 -2.49
CA ASP A 877 32.46 9.74 -3.71
C ASP A 877 31.30 9.54 -4.69
N GLU A 878 30.12 9.16 -4.17
CA GLU A 878 28.95 8.93 -5.02
C GLU A 878 27.63 9.16 -4.29
N VAL A 879 26.67 9.79 -4.96
CA VAL A 879 25.30 9.99 -4.49
C VAL A 879 24.27 9.41 -5.45
N PHE A 880 23.30 8.65 -4.93
CA PHE A 880 22.15 8.12 -5.67
C PHE A 880 20.92 8.99 -5.41
N VAL A 881 20.31 9.52 -6.47
CA VAL A 881 19.26 10.54 -6.33
C VAL A 881 18.12 10.41 -7.36
N ASP A 882 16.89 10.69 -6.92
CA ASP A 882 15.75 10.89 -7.82
C ASP A 882 15.89 12.24 -8.53
N GLN A 883 15.66 12.27 -9.84
CA GLN A 883 15.70 13.50 -10.65
C GLN A 883 14.92 14.68 -10.06
N GLU A 884 13.81 14.46 -9.33
CA GLU A 884 12.97 15.54 -8.76
C GLU A 884 13.70 16.33 -7.66
N LEU A 885 14.79 15.78 -7.14
CA LEU A 885 15.59 16.38 -6.08
C LEU A 885 16.86 17.08 -6.59
N LEU A 886 17.13 17.05 -7.91
CA LEU A 886 18.28 17.77 -8.48
C LEU A 886 18.23 19.27 -8.15
N PHE A 887 17.10 19.92 -8.45
CA PHE A 887 16.94 21.35 -8.18
C PHE A 887 16.81 21.65 -6.68
N ARG A 888 16.09 20.80 -5.95
CA ARG A 888 15.68 21.05 -4.58
C ARG A 888 16.77 20.76 -3.55
N TRP A 889 17.57 19.73 -3.78
CA TRP A 889 18.55 19.23 -2.80
C TRP A 889 19.97 19.24 -3.36
N VAL A 890 20.20 18.57 -4.50
CA VAL A 890 21.57 18.39 -5.02
C VAL A 890 22.24 19.72 -5.34
N VAL A 891 21.56 20.62 -6.05
CA VAL A 891 22.11 21.94 -6.39
C VAL A 891 22.40 22.78 -5.15
N PRO A 892 21.48 22.95 -4.18
CA PRO A 892 21.81 23.59 -2.90
C PRO A 892 22.99 22.98 -2.15
N SER A 893 23.09 21.64 -2.11
CA SER A 893 24.23 20.95 -1.49
C SER A 893 25.54 21.22 -2.21
N LEU A 894 25.54 21.25 -3.55
CA LEU A 894 26.72 21.63 -4.35
C LEU A 894 27.12 23.09 -4.12
N LEU A 895 26.16 24.02 -4.08
CA LEU A 895 26.42 25.44 -3.82
C LEU A 895 27.04 25.64 -2.44
N VAL A 896 26.48 25.02 -1.41
CA VAL A 896 27.01 25.09 -0.04
C VAL A 896 28.39 24.41 0.03
N GLY A 897 28.58 23.28 -0.66
CA GLY A 897 29.90 22.66 -0.81
C GLY A 897 30.92 23.63 -1.36
N MET A 898 30.64 24.25 -2.51
CA MET A 898 31.53 25.25 -3.12
C MET A 898 31.85 26.42 -2.17
N ILE A 899 30.86 26.91 -1.42
CA ILE A 899 31.04 28.04 -0.49
C ILE A 899 31.90 27.65 0.72
N VAL A 900 31.65 26.48 1.31
CA VAL A 900 32.26 26.05 2.57
C VAL A 900 33.64 25.43 2.34
N THR A 901 33.77 24.57 1.33
CA THR A 901 34.96 23.75 1.11
C THR A 901 35.81 24.21 -0.07
N GLY A 902 35.26 25.06 -0.96
CA GLY A 902 35.91 25.50 -2.19
C GLY A 902 35.85 24.48 -3.33
N GLN A 903 35.19 23.34 -3.13
CA GLN A 903 35.07 22.26 -4.11
C GLN A 903 33.65 21.64 -4.10
N PRO A 904 33.24 20.94 -5.16
CA PRO A 904 31.98 20.23 -5.17
C PRO A 904 31.90 19.20 -4.03
N VAL A 905 30.73 19.07 -3.40
CA VAL A 905 30.54 18.10 -2.29
C VAL A 905 30.35 16.65 -2.78
N PHE A 906 30.15 16.44 -4.08
CA PHE A 906 29.99 15.12 -4.70
C PHE A 906 30.97 14.96 -5.87
N LYS A 907 31.63 13.79 -5.96
CA LYS A 907 32.47 13.41 -7.12
C LYS A 907 31.63 12.79 -8.24
N HIS A 908 30.68 11.91 -7.90
CA HIS A 908 29.76 11.27 -8.85
C HIS A 908 28.30 11.42 -8.41
N ILE A 909 27.42 11.78 -9.35
CA ILE A 909 25.98 11.93 -9.13
C ILE A 909 25.23 10.95 -10.04
N TYR A 910 24.75 9.86 -9.45
CA TYR A 910 23.89 8.90 -10.12
C TYR A 910 22.43 9.33 -10.01
N VAL A 911 21.81 9.68 -11.14
CA VAL A 911 20.44 10.18 -11.19
C VAL A 911 19.56 9.11 -11.83
N HIS A 912 18.56 8.65 -11.09
CA HIS A 912 17.51 7.79 -11.62
C HIS A 912 16.22 8.56 -11.88
N GLY A 913 15.43 8.06 -12.82
CA GLY A 913 14.09 8.58 -13.10
C GLY A 913 13.14 8.39 -11.92
N THR A 914 12.04 9.13 -11.94
CA THR A 914 11.03 9.04 -10.88
C THR A 914 10.27 7.72 -10.98
N LEU A 915 10.06 7.06 -9.84
CA LEU A 915 9.32 5.80 -9.82
C LEU A 915 7.84 6.03 -10.17
N HIS A 916 7.35 5.25 -11.12
CA HIS A 916 5.97 5.26 -11.58
C HIS A 916 5.32 3.90 -11.35
N VAL A 917 4.03 3.93 -11.03
CA VAL A 917 3.17 2.75 -10.93
C VAL A 917 2.18 2.73 -12.08
N GLN A 918 1.77 1.52 -12.45
CA GLN A 918 0.75 1.29 -13.44
C GLN A 918 -0.58 1.01 -12.75
N GLU A 919 -1.49 1.98 -12.81
CA GLU A 919 -2.83 1.87 -12.24
C GLU A 919 -3.85 1.52 -13.34
N ARG A 920 -4.87 0.75 -12.98
CA ARG A 920 -6.06 0.58 -13.82
C ARG A 920 -7.01 1.72 -13.50
N HIS A 921 -7.19 2.62 -14.46
CA HIS A 921 -8.09 3.76 -14.32
C HIS A 921 -9.35 3.50 -15.13
N LEU A 922 -10.52 3.64 -14.50
CA LEU A 922 -11.81 3.64 -15.17
C LEU A 922 -11.91 4.92 -16.01
N LEU A 923 -12.09 4.77 -17.33
CA LEU A 923 -12.52 5.87 -18.18
C LEU A 923 -14.05 5.84 -18.31
N PRO A 924 -14.73 6.99 -18.22
CA PRO A 924 -16.10 7.10 -18.72
C PRO A 924 -16.05 6.88 -20.24
N SER A 925 -16.73 5.87 -20.78
CA SER A 925 -16.88 5.78 -22.23
C SER A 925 -17.80 6.92 -22.68
N GLY A 926 -17.24 7.86 -23.43
CA GLY A 926 -18.07 8.78 -24.20
C GLY A 926 -18.81 7.96 -25.24
N GLN A 927 -20.15 7.84 -25.09
CA GLN A 927 -21.08 7.12 -25.98
C GLN A 927 -21.33 5.63 -25.72
N GLY A 928 -21.61 5.22 -24.47
CA GLY A 928 -22.28 3.94 -24.19
C GLY A 928 -23.78 4.15 -23.93
N SER A 929 -24.66 3.40 -24.62
CA SER A 929 -26.11 3.43 -24.35
C SER A 929 -26.47 2.84 -22.98
N GLU A 930 -27.63 3.19 -22.44
CA GLU A 930 -28.16 2.70 -21.15
C GLU A 930 -28.38 1.18 -21.07
N GLN A 931 -28.06 0.42 -22.13
CA GLN A 931 -28.19 -1.04 -22.19
C GLN A 931 -26.85 -1.77 -22.37
N ALA A 932 -25.72 -1.08 -22.47
CA ALA A 932 -24.39 -1.70 -22.49
C ALA A 932 -23.98 -2.20 -21.10
N SER A 933 -23.34 -3.36 -21.03
CA SER A 933 -22.79 -3.96 -19.80
C SER A 933 -21.76 -3.05 -19.12
N ASP A 934 -21.53 -3.23 -17.82
CA ASP A 934 -20.54 -2.43 -17.08
C ASP A 934 -19.11 -2.59 -17.67
N GLU A 935 -18.78 -3.72 -18.31
CA GLU A 935 -17.52 -3.90 -19.05
C GLU A 935 -17.45 -3.08 -20.34
N GLU A 936 -18.58 -2.80 -20.99
CA GLU A 936 -18.68 -2.00 -22.22
C GLU A 936 -18.74 -0.49 -21.92
N ARG A 937 -19.23 -0.09 -20.74
CA ARG A 937 -19.28 1.31 -20.28
C ARG A 937 -17.96 1.84 -19.72
N PHE A 938 -17.14 0.95 -19.18
CA PHE A 938 -15.90 1.33 -18.53
C PHE A 938 -14.71 0.73 -19.26
N GLN A 939 -14.01 1.56 -20.02
CA GLN A 939 -12.70 1.17 -20.52
C GLN A 939 -11.67 1.32 -19.41
N PHE A 940 -11.01 0.23 -19.04
CA PHE A 940 -9.84 0.29 -18.18
C PHE A 940 -8.64 0.78 -19.00
N LYS A 941 -8.22 2.02 -18.77
CA LYS A 941 -6.93 2.50 -19.28
C LYS A 941 -5.87 2.23 -18.24
N ARG A 942 -4.79 1.56 -18.65
CA ARG A 942 -3.57 1.53 -17.84
C ARG A 942 -2.98 2.94 -17.84
N VAL A 943 -3.09 3.64 -16.73
CA VAL A 943 -2.53 4.98 -16.58
C VAL A 943 -1.21 4.85 -15.81
N LYS A 944 -0.16 5.42 -16.40
CA LYS A 944 1.15 5.52 -15.75
C LYS A 944 1.13 6.80 -14.92
N ARG A 945 1.33 6.69 -13.61
CA ARG A 945 1.42 7.86 -12.72
C ARG A 945 2.69 7.77 -11.88
N PRO A 946 3.35 8.91 -11.61
CA PRO A 946 4.42 8.93 -10.65
C PRO A 946 3.87 8.54 -9.29
N MET A 947 4.65 7.82 -8.50
CA MET A 947 4.29 7.50 -7.13
C MET A 947 4.41 8.78 -6.28
N LYS A 948 3.28 9.34 -5.84
CA LYS A 948 3.24 10.60 -5.07
C LYS A 948 2.16 10.55 -4.01
N TYR A 949 2.47 11.01 -2.80
CA TYR A 949 1.51 11.09 -1.68
C TYR A 949 0.20 11.79 -2.04
N ARG A 950 0.29 12.90 -2.79
CA ARG A 950 -0.89 13.67 -3.24
C ARG A 950 -1.79 12.94 -4.24
N LEU A 951 -1.30 11.89 -4.89
CA LEU A 951 -2.09 11.05 -5.79
C LEU A 951 -2.70 9.85 -5.07
N GLY A 952 -2.37 9.63 -3.80
CA GLY A 952 -2.91 8.50 -3.02
C GLY A 952 -2.42 7.12 -3.50
N ASN A 953 -1.36 7.08 -4.31
CA ASN A 953 -0.87 5.86 -4.96
C ASN A 953 0.47 5.35 -4.39
N ILE A 954 0.73 5.66 -3.11
CA ILE A 954 1.93 5.21 -2.41
C ILE A 954 1.78 3.75 -2.01
N VAL A 955 2.86 3.00 -2.21
CA VAL A 955 2.98 1.61 -1.73
C VAL A 955 4.17 1.56 -0.79
N GLU A 956 3.96 0.99 0.40
CA GLU A 956 5.03 0.78 1.37
C GLU A 956 5.87 -0.46 0.99
N PRO A 957 7.20 -0.40 1.11
CA PRO A 957 8.09 -1.51 0.75
C PRO A 957 7.73 -2.86 1.39
N ALA A 958 7.42 -2.89 2.68
CA ALA A 958 7.07 -4.10 3.41
C ALA A 958 5.84 -4.81 2.81
N THR A 959 4.94 -4.08 2.16
CA THR A 959 3.78 -4.67 1.47
C THR A 959 4.22 -5.58 0.33
N LEU A 960 5.22 -5.15 -0.45
CA LEU A 960 5.76 -5.95 -1.54
C LEU A 960 6.74 -7.01 -1.06
N VAL A 961 7.55 -6.73 -0.03
CA VAL A 961 8.48 -7.72 0.54
C VAL A 961 7.71 -8.90 1.12
N ARG A 962 6.65 -8.68 1.90
CA ARG A 962 5.79 -9.78 2.41
C ARG A 962 5.23 -10.65 1.28
N ARG A 963 4.94 -10.04 0.13
CA ARG A 963 4.35 -10.73 -1.01
C ARG A 963 5.37 -11.41 -1.93
N PHE A 964 6.56 -10.85 -2.11
CA PHE A 964 7.52 -11.30 -3.13
C PHE A 964 8.90 -11.70 -2.57
N GLY A 965 9.27 -11.25 -1.38
CA GLY A 965 10.62 -11.30 -0.81
C GLY A 965 11.44 -10.04 -1.14
N ALA A 966 12.41 -9.72 -0.29
CA ALA A 966 13.27 -8.54 -0.47
C ALA A 966 14.14 -8.66 -1.74
N ASP A 967 14.71 -9.84 -2.00
CA ASP A 967 15.52 -10.07 -3.20
C ASP A 967 14.72 -9.88 -4.50
N ALA A 968 13.47 -10.35 -4.53
CA ALA A 968 12.60 -10.18 -5.69
C ALA A 968 12.23 -8.70 -5.92
N LEU A 969 12.05 -7.93 -4.83
CA LEU A 969 11.84 -6.48 -4.92
C LEU A 969 13.06 -5.78 -5.50
N ARG A 970 14.26 -6.08 -5.01
CA ARG A 970 15.53 -5.50 -5.47
C ARG A 970 15.79 -5.80 -6.94
N LEU A 971 15.65 -7.06 -7.35
CA LEU A 971 15.75 -7.45 -8.75
C LEU A 971 14.68 -6.76 -9.61
N GLY A 972 13.44 -6.64 -9.11
CA GLY A 972 12.36 -5.93 -9.80
C GLY A 972 12.66 -4.45 -10.05
N PHE A 973 13.27 -3.76 -9.10
CA PHE A 973 13.72 -2.37 -9.27
C PHE A 973 14.77 -2.24 -10.36
N VAL A 974 15.79 -3.08 -10.30
CA VAL A 974 16.92 -3.03 -11.24
C VAL A 974 16.49 -3.36 -12.67
N LEU A 975 15.65 -4.38 -12.85
CA LEU A 975 15.03 -4.67 -14.16
C LEU A 975 14.19 -3.49 -14.66
N SER A 976 13.66 -2.68 -13.75
CA SER A 976 12.85 -1.52 -14.10
C SER A 976 13.66 -0.33 -14.59
N LEU A 977 14.91 -0.18 -14.14
CA LEU A 977 15.83 0.86 -14.63
C LEU A 977 16.19 0.62 -16.10
N GLU A 978 16.48 -0.63 -16.46
CA GLU A 978 16.96 -1.01 -17.79
C GLU A 978 15.98 -0.75 -18.94
N SER A 979 14.70 -0.79 -18.61
CA SER A 979 13.62 -0.90 -19.59
C SER A 979 12.70 0.33 -19.59
N SER A 980 13.18 1.41 -18.97
CA SER A 980 12.45 2.67 -18.87
C SER A 980 13.30 3.83 -19.41
N ALA A 981 12.66 4.96 -19.70
CA ALA A 981 13.37 6.17 -20.11
C ALA A 981 14.20 6.70 -18.92
N PRO A 982 15.27 7.49 -19.16
CA PRO A 982 16.13 7.98 -18.08
C PRO A 982 15.39 8.73 -16.98
N ASP A 983 14.29 9.40 -17.30
CA ASP A 983 13.45 10.22 -16.42
C ASP A 983 12.26 9.45 -15.80
N VAL A 984 12.04 8.18 -16.12
CA VAL A 984 10.89 7.42 -15.59
C VAL A 984 11.33 6.01 -15.23
N VAL A 985 11.00 5.52 -14.04
CA VAL A 985 11.22 4.11 -13.68
C VAL A 985 9.87 3.42 -13.51
N MET A 986 9.50 2.54 -14.43
CA MET A 986 8.21 1.85 -14.38
C MET A 986 8.29 0.57 -13.54
N LEU A 987 7.88 0.61 -12.27
CA LEU A 987 7.74 -0.63 -11.52
C LEU A 987 6.38 -1.26 -11.82
N SER A 988 6.40 -2.50 -12.31
CA SER A 988 5.19 -3.28 -12.56
C SER A 988 5.19 -4.57 -11.75
N GLU A 989 3.98 -5.00 -11.39
CA GLU A 989 3.79 -6.29 -10.74
C GLU A 989 4.28 -7.47 -11.61
N GLU A 990 4.23 -7.32 -12.94
CA GLU A 990 4.78 -8.30 -13.88
C GLU A 990 6.29 -8.48 -13.70
N ARG A 991 7.04 -7.39 -13.51
CA ARG A 991 8.49 -7.45 -13.24
C ARG A 991 8.79 -8.11 -11.90
N LEU A 992 7.99 -7.82 -10.87
CA LEU A 992 8.12 -8.46 -9.56
C LEU A 992 7.78 -9.95 -9.61
N ARG A 993 6.74 -10.33 -10.37
CA ARG A 993 6.42 -11.75 -10.63
C ARG A 993 7.54 -12.46 -11.37
N LEU A 994 8.14 -11.82 -12.38
CA LEU A 994 9.28 -12.36 -13.11
C LEU A 994 10.48 -12.57 -12.18
N ALA A 995 10.84 -11.54 -11.40
CA ALA A 995 11.93 -11.61 -10.43
C ALA A 995 11.73 -12.76 -9.43
N ARG A 996 10.55 -12.82 -8.80
CA ARG A 996 10.20 -13.92 -7.87
C ARG A 996 10.24 -15.28 -8.56
N LYS A 997 9.71 -15.39 -9.78
CA LYS A 997 9.67 -16.66 -10.53
C LYS A 997 11.08 -17.19 -10.77
N VAL A 998 12.00 -16.34 -11.24
CA VAL A 998 13.39 -16.73 -11.53
C VAL A 998 14.10 -17.21 -10.26
N LEU A 999 14.01 -16.42 -9.17
CA LEU A 999 14.65 -16.76 -7.89
C LEU A 999 14.05 -18.03 -7.27
N TYR A 1000 12.73 -18.19 -7.33
CA TYR A 1000 12.04 -19.38 -6.84
C TYR A 1000 12.40 -20.63 -7.65
N GLU A 1001 12.43 -20.52 -8.98
CA GLU A 1001 12.78 -21.63 -9.86
C GLU A 1001 14.22 -22.10 -9.59
N LEU A 1002 15.16 -21.16 -9.48
CA LEU A 1002 16.54 -21.47 -9.12
C LEU A 1002 16.63 -22.19 -7.76
N ASN A 1003 16.04 -21.61 -6.71
CA ASN A 1003 16.02 -22.19 -5.37
C ASN A 1003 15.37 -23.59 -5.35
N SER A 1004 14.24 -23.75 -6.04
CA SER A 1004 13.51 -25.01 -6.09
C SER A 1004 14.32 -26.12 -6.77
N LYS A 1005 14.98 -25.79 -7.89
CA LYS A 1005 15.78 -26.75 -8.66
C LYS A 1005 17.05 -27.16 -7.92
N LEU A 1006 17.72 -26.22 -7.26
CA LEU A 1006 18.85 -26.53 -6.38
C LEU A 1006 18.40 -27.39 -5.20
N SER A 1007 17.30 -27.05 -4.52
CA SER A 1007 16.77 -27.84 -3.41
C SER A 1007 16.49 -29.29 -3.82
N GLY A 1008 15.86 -29.49 -4.97
CA GLY A 1008 15.61 -30.83 -5.53
C GLY A 1008 16.90 -31.56 -5.91
N PHE A 1009 17.86 -30.88 -6.53
CA PHE A 1009 19.17 -31.44 -6.88
C PHE A 1009 19.91 -31.95 -5.64
N TYR A 1010 20.03 -31.14 -4.59
CA TYR A 1010 20.73 -31.51 -3.36
C TYR A 1010 20.07 -32.66 -2.58
N GLN A 1011 18.77 -32.90 -2.77
CA GLN A 1011 18.08 -34.07 -2.17
C GLN A 1011 18.39 -35.38 -2.91
N LEU A 1012 18.82 -35.31 -4.17
CA LEU A 1012 19.14 -36.48 -4.99
C LEU A 1012 20.61 -36.93 -4.84
N VAL A 1013 21.51 -35.97 -4.59
CA VAL A 1013 22.94 -36.25 -4.48
C VAL A 1013 23.30 -36.68 -3.06
N LYS A 1014 24.00 -37.82 -2.93
CA LYS A 1014 24.69 -38.21 -1.68
C LYS A 1014 26.15 -37.77 -1.79
N ALA A 1015 26.68 -37.14 -0.75
CA ALA A 1015 28.11 -36.83 -0.68
C ALA A 1015 28.91 -38.15 -0.73
N SER A 1016 29.87 -38.24 -1.64
CA SER A 1016 30.78 -39.38 -1.79
C SER A 1016 32.19 -38.86 -1.99
N ASP A 1017 33.16 -39.40 -1.26
CA ASP A 1017 34.58 -38.97 -1.24
C ASP A 1017 35.39 -39.47 -2.46
N LEU A 1018 34.74 -39.63 -3.63
CA LEU A 1018 35.41 -40.15 -4.82
C LEU A 1018 36.03 -39.01 -5.64
N PRO A 1019 37.22 -39.21 -6.23
CA PRO A 1019 37.77 -38.27 -7.21
C PRO A 1019 36.83 -38.19 -8.42
N VAL A 1020 36.68 -36.97 -8.93
CA VAL A 1020 35.64 -36.61 -9.88
C VAL A 1020 36.30 -36.08 -11.15
N GLU A 1021 36.02 -36.65 -12.31
CA GLU A 1021 36.41 -36.06 -13.61
C GLU A 1021 35.29 -35.14 -14.14
N LEU A 1022 35.67 -34.04 -14.79
CA LEU A 1022 34.72 -33.11 -15.41
C LEU A 1022 34.21 -33.69 -16.74
N LEU A 1023 32.88 -33.66 -16.93
CA LEU A 1023 32.23 -34.12 -18.15
C LEU A 1023 31.93 -32.95 -19.11
N PRO A 1024 31.61 -33.21 -20.40
CA PRO A 1024 31.38 -32.14 -21.37
C PRO A 1024 30.35 -31.08 -20.96
N LEU A 1025 29.21 -31.46 -20.36
CA LEU A 1025 28.24 -30.49 -19.82
C LEU A 1025 28.78 -29.68 -18.64
N ASP A 1026 29.70 -30.25 -17.86
CA ASP A 1026 30.37 -29.58 -16.74
C ASP A 1026 31.29 -28.48 -17.27
N CYS A 1027 32.14 -28.82 -18.27
CA CYS A 1027 33.01 -27.87 -18.96
C CYS A 1027 32.23 -26.76 -19.65
N TYR A 1028 31.10 -27.08 -20.31
CA TYR A 1028 30.20 -26.09 -20.93
C TYR A 1028 29.73 -25.01 -19.93
N LEU A 1029 29.39 -25.40 -18.70
CA LEU A 1029 28.90 -24.45 -17.72
C LEU A 1029 30.05 -23.64 -17.12
N LEU A 1030 31.16 -24.30 -16.79
CA LEU A 1030 32.33 -23.67 -16.17
C LEU A 1030 33.02 -22.66 -17.10
N GLN A 1031 33.10 -22.93 -18.41
CA GLN A 1031 33.72 -22.01 -19.38
C GLN A 1031 33.01 -20.65 -19.48
N LYS A 1032 31.75 -20.54 -19.04
CA LYS A 1032 30.98 -19.29 -19.09
C LYS A 1032 31.28 -18.35 -17.93
N ILE A 1033 31.89 -18.84 -16.86
CA ILE A 1033 32.10 -18.06 -15.63
C ILE A 1033 33.02 -16.85 -15.87
N PRO A 1034 34.19 -16.96 -16.52
CA PRO A 1034 35.11 -15.82 -16.66
C PRO A 1034 34.51 -14.63 -17.41
N ASP A 1035 33.77 -14.89 -18.50
CA ASP A 1035 33.09 -13.85 -19.28
C ASP A 1035 31.97 -13.18 -18.47
N LEU A 1036 31.21 -13.97 -17.71
CA LEU A 1036 30.16 -13.47 -16.83
C LEU A 1036 30.75 -12.61 -15.70
N GLU A 1037 31.84 -13.07 -15.08
CA GLU A 1037 32.56 -12.33 -14.03
C GLU A 1037 33.05 -10.99 -14.54
N LYS A 1038 33.69 -10.97 -15.71
CA LYS A 1038 34.17 -9.74 -16.36
C LYS A 1038 33.00 -8.80 -16.65
N CYS A 1039 31.97 -9.28 -17.32
CA CYS A 1039 30.81 -8.46 -17.71
C CYS A 1039 30.11 -7.84 -16.50
N VAL A 1040 29.81 -8.64 -15.47
CA VAL A 1040 29.12 -8.17 -14.27
C VAL A 1040 30.00 -7.22 -13.45
N SER A 1041 31.31 -7.48 -13.35
CA SER A 1041 32.24 -6.60 -12.63
C SER A 1041 32.36 -5.23 -13.30
N GLU A 1042 32.51 -5.19 -14.63
CA GLU A 1042 32.51 -3.95 -15.41
C GLU A 1042 31.17 -3.20 -15.26
N ALA A 1043 30.04 -3.93 -15.22
CA ALA A 1043 28.72 -3.34 -15.02
C ALA A 1043 28.57 -2.69 -13.62
N TYR A 1044 29.11 -3.29 -12.56
CA TYR A 1044 29.11 -2.66 -11.22
C TYR A 1044 30.01 -1.42 -11.17
N GLN A 1045 31.14 -1.42 -11.87
CA GLN A 1045 32.02 -0.25 -11.95
C GLN A 1045 31.34 0.91 -12.69
N ALA A 1046 30.62 0.61 -13.77
CA ALA A 1046 29.89 1.58 -14.58
C ALA A 1046 28.47 1.92 -14.05
N ASN A 1047 28.04 1.33 -12.92
CA ASN A 1047 26.69 1.45 -12.37
C ASN A 1047 25.56 1.08 -13.36
N GLN A 1048 25.82 0.10 -14.22
CA GLN A 1048 24.84 -0.47 -15.14
C GLN A 1048 24.01 -1.54 -14.42
N PHE A 1049 23.26 -1.13 -13.39
CA PHE A 1049 22.46 -2.05 -12.58
C PHE A 1049 21.54 -2.91 -13.43
N GLY A 1050 20.87 -2.30 -14.42
CA GLY A 1050 19.95 -3.00 -15.31
C GLY A 1050 20.57 -4.20 -16.05
N LEU A 1051 21.82 -4.07 -16.49
CA LEU A 1051 22.60 -5.15 -17.10
C LEU A 1051 22.88 -6.26 -16.10
N ILE A 1052 23.28 -5.94 -14.86
CA ILE A 1052 23.51 -6.92 -13.80
C ILE A 1052 22.25 -7.77 -13.54
N GLY A 1053 21.07 -7.14 -13.50
CA GLY A 1053 19.80 -7.85 -13.35
C GLY A 1053 19.47 -8.77 -14.51
N LYS A 1054 19.81 -8.39 -15.75
CA LYS A 1054 19.66 -9.25 -16.94
C LYS A 1054 20.58 -10.45 -16.90
N GLU A 1055 21.86 -10.23 -16.59
CA GLU A 1055 22.86 -11.30 -16.49
C GLU A 1055 22.50 -12.31 -15.40
N LEU A 1056 21.97 -11.85 -14.25
CA LEU A 1056 21.44 -12.74 -13.21
C LEU A 1056 20.35 -13.68 -13.76
N ILE A 1057 19.39 -13.16 -14.53
CA ILE A 1057 18.32 -13.98 -15.11
C ILE A 1057 18.88 -14.99 -16.10
N THR A 1058 19.79 -14.56 -16.98
CA THR A 1058 20.43 -15.43 -17.97
C THR A 1058 21.21 -16.55 -17.29
N ALA A 1059 22.08 -16.19 -16.35
CA ALA A 1059 22.90 -17.12 -15.58
C ALA A 1059 22.03 -18.13 -14.79
N SER A 1060 20.97 -17.65 -14.13
CA SER A 1060 20.03 -18.51 -13.38
C SER A 1060 19.35 -19.54 -14.30
N ARG A 1061 18.95 -19.13 -15.51
CA ARG A 1061 18.32 -20.04 -16.49
C ARG A 1061 19.31 -21.09 -17.01
N GLU A 1062 20.55 -20.70 -17.29
CA GLU A 1062 21.60 -21.63 -17.72
C GLU A 1062 21.90 -22.67 -16.65
N LEU A 1063 22.01 -22.27 -15.38
CA LEU A 1063 22.21 -23.21 -14.27
C LEU A 1063 21.01 -24.16 -14.10
N VAL A 1064 19.77 -23.66 -14.18
CA VAL A 1064 18.57 -24.51 -14.12
C VAL A 1064 18.52 -25.50 -15.29
N LYS A 1065 18.88 -25.05 -16.50
CA LYS A 1065 18.96 -25.87 -17.72
C LYS A 1065 19.99 -27.00 -17.54
N TYR A 1066 21.19 -26.67 -17.05
CA TYR A 1066 22.22 -27.64 -16.72
C TYR A 1066 21.74 -28.67 -15.69
N ILE A 1067 21.20 -28.23 -14.54
CA ILE A 1067 20.73 -29.12 -13.47
C ILE A 1067 19.65 -30.09 -13.97
N ASN A 1068 18.64 -29.60 -14.70
CA ASN A 1068 17.58 -30.47 -15.22
C ASN A 1068 18.14 -31.53 -16.16
N THR A 1069 19.04 -31.12 -17.07
CA THR A 1069 19.65 -32.01 -18.08
C THR A 1069 20.53 -33.06 -17.43
N VAL A 1070 21.37 -32.67 -16.48
CA VAL A 1070 22.23 -33.59 -15.74
C VAL A 1070 21.43 -34.58 -14.90
N ILE A 1071 20.39 -34.12 -14.20
CA ILE A 1071 19.49 -35.03 -13.46
C ILE A 1071 18.83 -36.03 -14.41
N GLU A 1072 18.40 -35.60 -15.59
CA GLU A 1072 17.77 -36.47 -16.58
C GLU A 1072 18.74 -37.54 -17.12
N LEU A 1073 19.93 -37.12 -17.56
CA LEU A 1073 20.91 -38.01 -18.20
C LEU A 1073 21.65 -38.91 -17.20
N ARG A 1074 21.91 -38.42 -15.99
CA ARG A 1074 22.72 -39.11 -14.98
C ARG A 1074 21.87 -39.75 -13.86
N ARG A 1075 20.56 -39.93 -14.10
CA ARG A 1075 19.57 -40.46 -13.12
C ARG A 1075 19.96 -41.77 -12.42
N THR A 1076 20.81 -42.59 -13.07
CA THR A 1076 21.32 -43.88 -12.55
C THR A 1076 22.86 -43.90 -12.42
N LYS A 1077 23.53 -42.76 -12.61
CA LYS A 1077 25.00 -42.60 -12.61
C LYS A 1077 25.43 -41.66 -11.47
N SER A 1078 26.75 -41.50 -11.27
CA SER A 1078 27.27 -40.57 -10.25
C SER A 1078 26.95 -39.11 -10.60
N LEU A 1079 26.49 -38.34 -9.61
CA LEU A 1079 26.25 -36.89 -9.70
C LEU A 1079 27.37 -36.08 -9.04
N ALA A 1080 28.50 -36.71 -8.70
CA ALA A 1080 29.59 -36.06 -7.95
C ALA A 1080 30.23 -34.88 -8.70
N SER A 1081 30.43 -34.97 -10.02
CA SER A 1081 30.94 -33.84 -10.84
C SER A 1081 29.98 -32.68 -10.90
N ALA A 1082 28.70 -32.97 -11.05
CA ALA A 1082 27.67 -31.95 -11.04
C ALA A 1082 27.57 -31.22 -9.70
N LEU A 1083 27.76 -31.94 -8.58
CA LEU A 1083 27.79 -31.34 -7.25
C LEU A 1083 28.94 -30.35 -7.09
N TYR A 1084 30.14 -30.74 -7.54
CA TYR A 1084 31.30 -29.86 -7.55
C TYR A 1084 31.08 -28.63 -8.46
N VAL A 1085 30.60 -28.84 -9.69
CA VAL A 1085 30.31 -27.75 -10.64
C VAL A 1085 29.30 -26.77 -10.06
N VAL A 1086 28.21 -27.27 -9.48
CA VAL A 1086 27.20 -26.42 -8.82
C VAL A 1086 27.83 -25.65 -7.65
N GLN A 1087 28.75 -26.23 -6.88
CA GLN A 1087 29.46 -25.51 -5.81
C GLN A 1087 30.35 -24.38 -6.35
N VAL A 1088 31.13 -24.64 -7.40
CA VAL A 1088 31.96 -23.61 -8.06
C VAL A 1088 31.09 -22.49 -8.63
N VAL A 1089 30.01 -22.84 -9.34
CA VAL A 1089 29.07 -21.86 -9.91
C VAL A 1089 28.37 -21.06 -8.83
N LEU A 1090 27.92 -21.68 -7.73
CA LEU A 1090 27.29 -20.96 -6.62
C LEU A 1090 28.28 -20.05 -5.89
N SER A 1091 29.57 -20.41 -5.82
CA SER A 1091 30.62 -19.52 -5.30
C SER A 1091 30.80 -18.30 -6.19
N ALA A 1092 30.88 -18.47 -7.51
CA ALA A 1092 30.94 -17.36 -8.46
C ALA A 1092 29.67 -16.49 -8.39
N TYR A 1093 28.48 -17.10 -8.39
CA TYR A 1093 27.20 -16.38 -8.31
C TYR A 1093 27.04 -15.63 -6.99
N HIS A 1094 27.59 -16.15 -5.89
CA HIS A 1094 27.62 -15.40 -4.63
C HIS A 1094 28.41 -14.11 -4.79
N GLN A 1095 29.62 -14.16 -5.37
CA GLN A 1095 30.42 -12.95 -5.62
C GLN A 1095 29.71 -11.97 -6.56
N LEU A 1096 29.08 -12.46 -7.63
CA LEU A 1096 28.48 -11.62 -8.66
C LEU A 1096 27.10 -11.06 -8.29
N PHE A 1097 26.24 -11.86 -7.67
CA PHE A 1097 24.81 -11.55 -7.53
C PHE A 1097 24.35 -11.34 -6.08
N SER A 1098 25.17 -11.66 -5.07
CA SER A 1098 24.87 -11.29 -3.67
C SER A 1098 24.71 -9.77 -3.46
N PRO A 1099 25.44 -8.86 -4.15
CA PRO A 1099 25.15 -7.44 -4.02
C PRO A 1099 23.69 -7.07 -4.41
N LEU A 1100 23.13 -7.75 -5.42
CA LEU A 1100 21.77 -7.52 -5.90
C LEU A 1100 20.71 -8.28 -5.09
N CYS A 1101 20.91 -9.59 -4.88
CA CYS A 1101 20.01 -10.50 -4.15
C CYS A 1101 20.75 -11.12 -2.95
N PRO A 1102 20.99 -10.34 -1.88
CA PRO A 1102 21.90 -10.74 -0.81
C PRO A 1102 21.42 -11.95 0.00
N PHE A 1103 20.12 -12.17 0.12
CA PHE A 1103 19.61 -13.21 1.02
C PHE A 1103 19.69 -14.60 0.41
N LEU A 1104 19.15 -14.78 -0.80
CA LEU A 1104 19.15 -16.05 -1.52
C LEU A 1104 20.58 -16.52 -1.78
N PHE A 1105 21.44 -15.66 -2.35
CA PHE A 1105 22.80 -16.08 -2.71
C PHE A 1105 23.69 -16.29 -1.49
N GLN A 1106 23.47 -15.59 -0.37
CA GLN A 1106 24.13 -15.93 0.89
C GLN A 1106 23.70 -17.32 1.37
N LYS A 1107 22.39 -17.61 1.38
CA LYS A 1107 21.86 -18.90 1.86
C LYS A 1107 22.34 -20.05 0.98
N LEU A 1108 22.25 -19.91 -0.35
CA LEU A 1108 22.71 -20.93 -1.30
C LEU A 1108 24.21 -21.20 -1.16
N PHE A 1109 25.02 -20.15 -0.96
CA PHE A 1109 26.46 -20.29 -0.77
C PHE A 1109 26.82 -20.97 0.56
N SER A 1110 26.23 -20.53 1.67
CA SER A 1110 26.44 -21.17 2.98
C SER A 1110 26.04 -22.65 2.94
N TRP A 1111 24.89 -22.95 2.34
CA TRP A 1111 24.38 -24.32 2.22
C TRP A 1111 25.25 -25.22 1.33
N SER A 1112 25.80 -24.67 0.23
CA SER A 1112 26.66 -25.43 -0.68
C SER A 1112 28.00 -25.76 -0.03
N ARG A 1113 28.54 -24.85 0.80
CA ARG A 1113 29.79 -25.03 1.56
C ARG A 1113 29.72 -26.10 2.64
N GLU A 1114 28.60 -26.20 3.36
CA GLU A 1114 28.41 -27.25 4.38
C GLU A 1114 28.44 -28.67 3.80
N ARG A 1115 28.23 -28.81 2.49
CA ARG A 1115 28.21 -30.08 1.76
C ARG A 1115 29.37 -30.20 0.75
N ALA A 1116 30.47 -29.49 0.99
CA ALA A 1116 31.66 -29.50 0.13
C ALA A 1116 32.17 -30.93 -0.09
N VAL A 1117 32.50 -31.26 -1.35
CA VAL A 1117 33.16 -32.52 -1.71
C VAL A 1117 34.66 -32.24 -1.89
N GLN A 1118 35.53 -33.12 -1.40
CA GLN A 1118 36.95 -33.05 -1.71
C GLN A 1118 37.19 -33.58 -3.13
N THR A 1119 37.77 -32.76 -4.01
CA THR A 1119 38.12 -33.16 -5.38
C THR A 1119 39.47 -32.58 -5.79
N SER A 1120 40.17 -33.30 -6.67
CA SER A 1120 41.39 -32.86 -7.35
C SER A 1120 41.14 -32.25 -8.72
N ALA A 1121 39.90 -32.31 -9.24
CA ALA A 1121 39.55 -31.71 -10.52
C ALA A 1121 39.40 -30.19 -10.38
N VAL A 1122 40.11 -29.46 -11.24
CA VAL A 1122 40.06 -28.02 -11.37
C VAL A 1122 39.92 -27.73 -12.85
N PHE A 1123 38.87 -27.01 -13.23
CA PHE A 1123 38.72 -26.53 -14.60
C PHE A 1123 39.84 -25.55 -14.92
N SER A 1124 40.49 -25.76 -16.05
CA SER A 1124 41.70 -25.07 -16.52
C SER A 1124 41.46 -24.48 -17.90
N GLU A 1125 42.24 -23.47 -18.29
CA GLU A 1125 42.19 -22.92 -19.65
C GLU A 1125 42.59 -23.94 -20.74
N SER A 1126 43.21 -25.06 -20.34
CA SER A 1126 43.51 -26.19 -21.23
C SER A 1126 42.35 -27.16 -21.44
N ASP A 1127 41.25 -27.02 -20.70
CA ASP A 1127 40.07 -27.86 -20.89
C ASP A 1127 39.30 -27.50 -22.17
N PRO A 1128 38.73 -28.49 -22.87
CA PRO A 1128 38.02 -28.27 -24.13
C PRO A 1128 36.76 -27.42 -23.93
N LEU A 1129 36.56 -26.46 -24.85
CA LEU A 1129 35.37 -25.63 -24.92
C LEU A 1129 34.29 -26.32 -25.77
N TYR A 1130 33.06 -26.30 -25.28
CA TYR A 1130 31.92 -26.94 -25.95
C TYR A 1130 30.79 -25.94 -26.22
N SER A 1131 30.07 -26.10 -27.33
CA SER A 1131 28.69 -25.60 -27.45
C SER A 1131 27.73 -26.47 -26.62
N TRP A 1132 26.50 -26.00 -26.40
CA TRP A 1132 25.51 -26.79 -25.66
C TRP A 1132 25.17 -28.09 -26.40
N GLU A 1133 25.03 -28.01 -27.71
CA GLU A 1133 24.71 -29.13 -28.59
C GLU A 1133 25.83 -30.17 -28.62
N GLU A 1134 27.09 -29.73 -28.72
CA GLU A 1134 28.26 -30.63 -28.68
C GLU A 1134 28.41 -31.31 -27.33
N ALA A 1135 28.31 -30.54 -26.23
CA ALA A 1135 28.38 -31.10 -24.88
C ALA A 1135 27.28 -32.14 -24.65
N LEU A 1136 26.04 -31.83 -25.06
CA LEU A 1136 24.90 -32.75 -24.91
C LEU A 1136 25.08 -34.05 -25.73
N LEU A 1137 25.64 -33.95 -26.93
CA LEU A 1137 25.91 -35.11 -27.78
C LEU A 1137 26.95 -36.01 -27.14
N LEU A 1138 28.11 -35.44 -26.76
CA LEU A 1138 29.20 -36.18 -26.14
C LEU A 1138 28.78 -36.80 -24.80
N GLU A 1139 28.02 -36.07 -23.98
CA GLU A 1139 27.53 -36.55 -22.69
C GLU A 1139 26.62 -37.79 -22.82
N ARG A 1140 25.84 -37.90 -23.91
CA ARG A 1140 24.98 -39.07 -24.18
C ARG A 1140 25.79 -40.30 -24.59
N GLU A 1141 27.00 -40.11 -25.11
CA GLU A 1141 27.89 -41.19 -25.54
C GLU A 1141 28.73 -41.76 -24.37
N ILE A 1142 28.73 -41.10 -23.21
CA ILE A 1142 29.45 -41.56 -22.02
C ILE A 1142 28.74 -42.78 -21.44
N PRO A 1143 29.41 -43.95 -21.31
CA PRO A 1143 28.84 -45.22 -20.86
C PRO A 1143 28.13 -45.17 -19.50
#